data_AF-A0A938SPJ5-F1
#
_entry.id   AF-A0A938SPJ5-F1
#
_cell.length_a   1.000
_cell.length_b   1.000
_cell.length_c   1.000
_cell.angle_alpha   90.00
_cell.angle_beta   90.00
_cell.angle_gamma   90.00
#
_symmetry.space_group_name_H-M   'P 1'
#
loop_
_entity.id
_entity.type
_entity.pdbx_description
1 polymer ?
#
loop_
_entity_poly.entity_id
_entity_poly.type
_entity_poly.pdbx_seq_one_letter_code
_entity_poly.pdbx_strand_id
1 'polypeptide(L)'
;IVDQNIDPAEPNYGILPLPNLETKIVAANTLLGLQRGQLLLGSERVRQLERQLQQVRHDYFTARRYKDKKALRAHDKELCVELATALTESGECSPFDAKRLADWNPYDTNTDAPFFDPAWMFGLPAGVAQVSKPAVSPTSKSAGGGHRAPAAGLETRDTADLEVCATAALHDDKGVFHIVIGNPPYVRQEQLRNVTVTGSDGKPRPLKEALKDQYECFTGTADLYVYFFERSFQLLRTGGMLSFITSNKYMRAAYGERLRTYLFYATHPRVILDFGDSPVFTSVAYPCIIVTEKIRAVQKGGLPNPGQFAIPERIKQLLDAPDRTVRVHTWNPGSALPDFPDIFDSQANAIAQRDLKPDGWRLESPVNLRLLERLCQAGKPLREYVGSRVYRGITTGFNEAFVVDRDTRDRLIAEHKASADVLKPFSRGRDVERWRLVPQDQWLIFTRRGCDIRKYPAIHEYLKQFKKQLMPGAAGGRKPGSYEWYEIQDNIAYYEEFDRPKVVSTKVSIRPTFALDRQGCFLGNTSYFIPAGNTGLYVLALLNSNLYEGYARRVFVEKQGGWYEVQPDGLEAFPIPLATAEQRRACERLAEALIWLHSPSLREDRSYGGASGPGAARKPSNAPLGLMKSYFEQWLNGLVFELFFPGELHARKLKLFDETARLNPPDLAAVAEKHLPAATEERSAAQAGKLARLQELFTQAHDSNAPLRAMLFDLPSLEVVRIIEEVSAKSQDMP
;
A
#
# COMPACT_ATOMS: atom_id res chain seq x y z
N ILE A 1 -15.67 -31.98 -17.76
CA ILE A 1 -14.82 -32.89 -16.97
C ILE A 1 -14.80 -34.19 -17.78
N VAL A 2 -13.63 -34.60 -18.26
CA VAL A 2 -13.50 -35.87 -18.98
C VAL A 2 -13.33 -36.92 -17.90
N ASP A 3 -14.32 -37.79 -17.73
CA ASP A 3 -14.25 -38.89 -16.77
C ASP A 3 -13.41 -40.01 -17.40
N GLN A 4 -12.21 -40.23 -16.87
CA GLN A 4 -11.29 -41.29 -17.28
C GLN A 4 -10.89 -42.07 -16.03
N ASN A 5 -10.88 -43.39 -16.15
CA ASN A 5 -10.37 -44.25 -15.09
C ASN A 5 -8.87 -43.98 -14.90
N ILE A 6 -8.49 -43.74 -13.65
CA ILE A 6 -7.10 -43.49 -13.26
C ILE A 6 -6.39 -44.78 -12.89
N ASP A 7 -5.15 -44.94 -13.34
CA ASP A 7 -4.24 -46.03 -12.97
C ASP A 7 -2.99 -45.45 -12.26
N PRO A 8 -2.94 -45.48 -10.91
CA PRO A 8 -1.82 -44.95 -10.13
C PRO A 8 -0.45 -45.56 -10.42
N ALA A 9 -0.37 -46.71 -11.10
CA ALA A 9 0.89 -47.37 -11.44
C ALA A 9 1.54 -46.79 -12.71
N GLU A 10 0.78 -46.06 -13.54
CA GLU A 10 1.27 -45.46 -14.78
C GLU A 10 1.81 -44.03 -14.56
N PRO A 11 2.84 -43.58 -15.30
CA PRO A 11 3.51 -42.27 -15.08
C PRO A 11 2.59 -41.04 -15.20
N ASN A 12 1.43 -41.16 -15.86
CA ASN A 12 0.41 -40.12 -15.97
C ASN A 12 -0.96 -40.60 -15.45
N TYR A 13 -0.97 -41.49 -14.46
CA TYR A 13 -2.19 -42.07 -13.90
C TYR A 13 -3.07 -42.78 -14.95
N GLY A 14 -2.50 -43.31 -16.02
CA GLY A 14 -3.25 -43.89 -17.15
C GLY A 14 -4.09 -42.88 -17.95
N ILE A 15 -3.98 -41.58 -17.66
CA ILE A 15 -4.79 -40.54 -18.28
C ILE A 15 -4.27 -40.27 -19.70
N LEU A 16 -5.14 -40.41 -20.69
CA LEU A 16 -4.83 -40.04 -22.06
C LEU A 16 -4.74 -38.50 -22.17
N PRO A 17 -3.65 -37.95 -22.72
CA PRO A 17 -3.54 -36.52 -22.95
C PRO A 17 -4.66 -36.06 -23.90
N LEU A 18 -5.29 -34.93 -23.58
CA LEU A 18 -6.38 -34.37 -24.38
C LEU A 18 -5.86 -34.04 -25.80
N PRO A 19 -6.49 -34.56 -26.87
CA PRO A 19 -6.04 -34.28 -28.21
C PRO A 19 -6.41 -32.85 -28.64
N ASN A 20 -5.45 -32.16 -29.28
CA ASN A 20 -5.68 -30.96 -30.10
C ASN A 20 -6.50 -29.84 -29.41
N LEU A 21 -6.01 -29.37 -28.27
CA LEU A 21 -6.64 -28.34 -27.45
C LEU A 21 -6.62 -26.92 -28.04
N GLU A 22 -6.01 -26.69 -29.21
CA GLU A 22 -5.79 -25.33 -29.74
C GLU A 22 -7.10 -24.57 -29.93
N THR A 23 -8.20 -25.24 -30.32
CA THR A 23 -9.53 -24.62 -30.46
C THR A 23 -10.29 -24.46 -29.13
N LYS A 24 -9.71 -24.91 -28.01
CA LYS A 24 -10.30 -24.87 -26.67
C LYS A 24 -9.57 -23.92 -25.72
N ILE A 25 -8.45 -23.35 -26.15
CA ILE A 25 -7.66 -22.38 -25.39
C ILE A 25 -7.45 -21.16 -26.28
N VAL A 26 -7.82 -19.98 -25.79
CA VAL A 26 -7.66 -18.74 -26.56
C VAL A 26 -6.98 -17.69 -25.70
N ALA A 27 -5.89 -17.11 -26.22
CA ALA A 27 -5.36 -15.85 -25.75
C ALA A 27 -6.08 -14.72 -26.52
N ALA A 28 -6.82 -13.88 -25.82
CA ALA A 28 -7.67 -12.86 -26.43
C ALA A 28 -7.75 -11.59 -25.59
N ASN A 29 -7.95 -10.46 -26.27
CA ASN A 29 -8.32 -9.21 -25.60
C ASN A 29 -9.78 -9.26 -25.15
N THR A 30 -9.99 -9.67 -23.90
CA THR A 30 -11.32 -9.83 -23.30
C THR A 30 -12.04 -8.50 -23.03
N LEU A 31 -11.35 -7.35 -23.07
CA LEU A 31 -11.93 -6.04 -22.85
C LEU A 31 -12.71 -5.51 -24.08
N LEU A 32 -12.48 -6.09 -25.26
CA LEU A 32 -13.12 -5.68 -26.51
C LEU A 32 -14.00 -6.81 -27.05
N GLY A 33 -15.32 -6.63 -26.96
CA GLY A 33 -16.30 -7.49 -27.64
C GLY A 33 -16.61 -7.00 -29.06
N LEU A 34 -17.30 -7.82 -29.84
CA LEU A 34 -17.83 -7.44 -31.16
C LEU A 34 -19.28 -6.97 -30.99
N GLN A 35 -19.68 -5.90 -31.68
CA GLN A 35 -21.08 -5.45 -31.64
C GLN A 35 -21.92 -6.27 -32.63
N ARG A 36 -22.83 -7.10 -32.10
CA ARG A 36 -23.91 -7.70 -32.89
C ARG A 36 -25.02 -6.66 -33.08
N GLY A 37 -25.45 -6.45 -34.32
CA GLY A 37 -26.62 -5.62 -34.65
C GLY A 37 -27.89 -6.12 -33.92
N GLN A 38 -28.83 -5.21 -33.62
CA GLN A 38 -30.07 -5.51 -32.88
C GLN A 38 -31.06 -6.44 -33.64
N LEU A 39 -30.74 -6.87 -34.86
CA LEU A 39 -31.53 -7.82 -35.64
C LEU A 39 -31.31 -9.24 -35.09
N LEU A 40 -32.05 -9.52 -34.02
CA LEU A 40 -32.22 -10.83 -33.38
C LEU A 40 -32.84 -11.83 -34.36
N LEU A 41 -31.99 -12.56 -35.07
CA LEU A 41 -32.17 -13.91 -35.65
C LEU A 41 -31.23 -13.98 -36.85
N GLY A 42 -29.97 -14.36 -36.61
CA GLY A 42 -28.98 -14.39 -37.68
C GLY A 42 -29.52 -15.12 -38.92
N SER A 43 -29.16 -14.63 -40.11
CA SER A 43 -29.64 -15.22 -41.36
C SER A 43 -29.46 -16.74 -41.33
N GLU A 44 -30.37 -17.50 -41.95
CA GLU A 44 -30.29 -18.97 -41.94
C GLU A 44 -28.90 -19.46 -42.42
N ARG A 45 -28.31 -18.72 -43.37
CA ARG A 45 -26.93 -18.87 -43.83
C ARG A 45 -25.89 -18.70 -42.72
N VAL A 46 -25.97 -17.63 -41.91
CA VAL A 46 -25.06 -17.39 -40.77
C VAL A 46 -25.17 -18.53 -39.76
N ARG A 47 -26.39 -18.96 -39.41
CA ARG A 47 -26.61 -20.08 -38.47
C ARG A 47 -26.11 -21.42 -39.01
N GLN A 48 -26.15 -21.63 -40.31
CA GLN A 48 -25.59 -22.81 -40.95
C GLN A 48 -24.06 -22.81 -40.89
N LEU A 49 -23.43 -21.68 -41.22
CA LEU A 49 -21.98 -21.49 -41.16
C LEU A 49 -21.45 -21.62 -39.72
N GLU A 50 -22.13 -21.05 -38.72
CA GLU A 50 -21.76 -21.21 -37.30
C GLU A 50 -21.80 -22.69 -36.87
N ARG A 51 -22.81 -23.46 -37.30
CA ARG A 51 -22.91 -24.91 -37.02
C ARG A 51 -21.82 -25.71 -37.72
N GLN A 52 -21.52 -25.40 -38.99
CA GLN A 52 -20.44 -26.05 -39.74
C GLN A 52 -19.09 -25.78 -39.08
N LEU A 53 -18.83 -24.52 -38.69
CA LEU A 53 -17.61 -24.13 -38.00
C LEU A 53 -17.44 -24.88 -36.67
N GLN A 54 -18.53 -25.02 -35.90
CA GLN A 54 -18.53 -25.80 -34.65
C GLN A 54 -18.21 -27.27 -34.92
N GLN A 55 -18.78 -27.87 -35.96
CA GLN A 55 -18.53 -29.26 -36.34
C GLN A 55 -17.06 -29.46 -36.76
N VAL A 56 -16.52 -28.60 -37.63
CA VAL A 56 -15.12 -28.68 -38.10
C VAL A 56 -14.13 -28.62 -36.94
N ARG A 57 -14.39 -27.75 -35.96
CA ARG A 57 -13.55 -27.65 -34.75
C ARG A 57 -13.69 -28.86 -33.83
N HIS A 58 -14.86 -29.47 -33.77
CA HIS A 58 -15.08 -30.73 -33.05
C HIS A 58 -14.34 -31.89 -33.73
N ASP A 59 -14.41 -31.98 -35.05
CA ASP A 59 -13.72 -33.00 -35.84
C ASP A 59 -12.19 -32.82 -35.72
N TYR A 60 -11.72 -31.57 -35.70
CA TYR A 60 -10.30 -31.27 -35.47
C TYR A 60 -9.82 -31.75 -34.10
N PHE A 61 -10.64 -31.57 -33.06
CA PHE A 61 -10.33 -32.01 -31.70
C PHE A 61 -10.05 -33.52 -31.66
N THR A 62 -10.86 -34.31 -32.37
CA THR A 62 -10.75 -35.78 -32.38
C THR A 62 -9.79 -36.34 -33.45
N ALA A 63 -9.35 -35.50 -34.40
CA ALA A 63 -8.49 -35.90 -35.51
C ALA A 63 -7.11 -36.42 -35.05
N ARG A 64 -6.69 -37.58 -35.56
CA ARG A 64 -5.41 -38.22 -35.20
C ARG A 64 -4.31 -37.98 -36.23
N ARG A 65 -4.63 -37.99 -37.53
CA ARG A 65 -3.64 -37.88 -38.61
C ARG A 65 -3.36 -36.44 -38.97
N TYR A 66 -2.09 -36.12 -39.23
CA TYR A 66 -1.67 -34.78 -39.64
C TYR A 66 -2.40 -34.27 -40.90
N LYS A 67 -2.61 -35.13 -41.90
CA LYS A 67 -3.31 -34.78 -43.15
C LYS A 67 -4.75 -34.32 -42.87
N ASP A 68 -5.46 -35.03 -42.00
CA ASP A 68 -6.85 -34.70 -41.63
C ASP A 68 -6.89 -33.37 -40.87
N LYS A 69 -5.97 -33.17 -39.91
CA LYS A 69 -5.82 -31.89 -39.19
C LYS A 69 -5.57 -30.73 -40.15
N LYS A 70 -4.64 -30.88 -41.11
CA LYS A 70 -4.32 -29.83 -42.09
C LYS A 70 -5.53 -29.47 -42.95
N ALA A 71 -6.31 -30.47 -43.39
CA ALA A 71 -7.53 -30.26 -44.16
C ALA A 71 -8.61 -29.52 -43.33
N LEU A 72 -8.82 -29.94 -42.09
CA LEU A 72 -9.79 -29.31 -41.18
C LEU A 72 -9.41 -27.86 -40.84
N ARG A 73 -8.11 -27.56 -40.67
CA ARG A 73 -7.62 -26.17 -40.47
C ARG A 73 -7.89 -25.28 -41.68
N ALA A 74 -7.70 -25.80 -42.89
CA ALA A 74 -8.01 -25.07 -44.12
C ALA A 74 -9.52 -24.81 -44.23
N HIS A 75 -10.34 -25.81 -43.91
CA HIS A 75 -11.79 -25.70 -43.95
C HIS A 75 -12.36 -24.73 -42.89
N ASP A 76 -11.81 -24.70 -41.67
CA ASP A 76 -12.16 -23.69 -40.64
C ASP A 76 -11.89 -22.27 -41.18
N LYS A 77 -10.74 -22.05 -41.83
CA LYS A 77 -10.38 -20.74 -42.41
C LYS A 77 -11.35 -20.30 -43.51
N GLU A 78 -11.73 -21.21 -44.40
CA GLU A 78 -12.73 -20.96 -45.45
C GLU A 78 -14.08 -20.56 -44.83
N LEU A 79 -14.57 -21.35 -43.87
CA LEU A 79 -15.82 -21.06 -43.16
C LEU A 79 -15.78 -19.73 -42.41
N CYS A 80 -14.64 -19.35 -41.81
CA CYS A 80 -14.47 -18.05 -41.16
C CYS A 80 -14.59 -16.88 -42.15
N VAL A 81 -14.02 -16.99 -43.35
CA VAL A 81 -14.12 -15.95 -44.40
C VAL A 81 -15.55 -15.85 -44.94
N GLU A 82 -16.20 -16.99 -45.19
CA GLU A 82 -17.59 -17.04 -45.64
C GLU A 82 -18.55 -16.46 -44.58
N LEU A 83 -18.33 -16.80 -43.31
CA LEU A 83 -19.10 -16.29 -42.19
C LEU A 83 -18.92 -14.78 -42.03
N ALA A 84 -17.69 -14.26 -42.10
CA ALA A 84 -17.41 -12.83 -42.07
C ALA A 84 -18.14 -12.08 -43.18
N THR A 85 -18.17 -12.65 -44.40
CA THR A 85 -18.88 -12.08 -45.55
C THR A 85 -20.39 -12.07 -45.29
N ALA A 86 -20.97 -13.21 -44.90
CA ALA A 86 -22.40 -13.32 -44.61
C ALA A 86 -22.86 -12.40 -43.46
N LEU A 87 -22.03 -12.21 -42.44
CA LEU A 87 -22.29 -11.28 -41.34
C LEU A 87 -22.24 -9.81 -41.76
N THR A 88 -21.39 -9.48 -42.73
CA THR A 88 -21.32 -8.12 -43.30
C THR A 88 -22.53 -7.85 -44.20
N GLU A 89 -22.90 -8.81 -45.07
CA GLU A 89 -24.05 -8.73 -45.98
C GLU A 89 -25.38 -8.61 -45.23
N SER A 90 -25.52 -9.32 -44.11
CA SER A 90 -26.73 -9.29 -43.26
C SER A 90 -26.82 -8.03 -42.38
N GLY A 91 -25.76 -7.22 -42.30
CA GLY A 91 -25.69 -6.07 -41.41
C GLY A 91 -25.58 -6.44 -39.92
N GLU A 92 -25.32 -7.72 -39.61
CA GLU A 92 -25.17 -8.22 -38.23
C GLU A 92 -23.82 -7.85 -37.62
N CYS A 93 -22.80 -7.58 -38.45
CA CYS A 93 -21.45 -7.23 -38.04
C CYS A 93 -20.88 -6.08 -38.89
N SER A 94 -20.07 -5.21 -38.29
CA SER A 94 -19.37 -4.16 -39.05
C SER A 94 -18.31 -4.77 -39.98
N PRO A 95 -18.01 -4.17 -41.15
CA PRO A 95 -16.92 -4.65 -42.00
C PRO A 95 -15.57 -4.75 -41.29
N PHE A 96 -15.34 -3.88 -40.29
CA PHE A 96 -14.14 -3.89 -39.46
C PHE A 96 -14.08 -5.12 -38.55
N ASP A 97 -15.19 -5.44 -37.87
CA ASP A 97 -15.30 -6.58 -36.97
C ASP A 97 -15.34 -7.92 -37.73
N ALA A 98 -15.98 -7.95 -38.90
CA ALA A 98 -15.98 -9.10 -39.80
C ALA A 98 -14.57 -9.45 -40.28
N LYS A 99 -13.75 -8.44 -40.62
CA LYS A 99 -12.34 -8.65 -40.96
C LYS A 99 -11.56 -9.28 -39.81
N ARG A 100 -11.75 -8.78 -38.58
CA ARG A 100 -11.08 -9.34 -37.39
C ARG A 100 -11.46 -10.81 -37.17
N LEU A 101 -12.73 -11.16 -37.38
CA LEU A 101 -13.18 -12.56 -37.33
C LEU A 101 -12.49 -13.42 -38.40
N ALA A 102 -12.44 -12.94 -39.65
CA ALA A 102 -11.82 -13.66 -40.75
C ALA A 102 -10.32 -13.86 -40.52
N ASP A 103 -9.62 -12.89 -39.92
CA ASP A 103 -8.18 -12.92 -39.69
C ASP A 103 -7.76 -13.83 -38.51
N TRP A 104 -8.65 -14.08 -37.55
CA TRP A 104 -8.36 -14.90 -36.38
C TRP A 104 -8.03 -16.36 -36.76
N ASN A 105 -7.01 -16.91 -36.11
CA ASN A 105 -6.53 -18.27 -36.33
C ASN A 105 -6.42 -19.01 -34.98
N PRO A 106 -7.35 -19.94 -34.65
CA PRO A 106 -7.31 -20.68 -33.39
C PRO A 106 -6.17 -21.71 -33.32
N TYR A 107 -5.41 -21.92 -34.40
CA TYR A 107 -4.35 -22.93 -34.47
C TYR A 107 -2.93 -22.35 -34.34
N ASP A 108 -2.81 -21.03 -34.26
CA ASP A 108 -1.54 -20.35 -34.01
C ASP A 108 -1.44 -20.02 -32.52
N THR A 109 -0.48 -20.66 -31.85
CA THR A 109 -0.27 -20.52 -30.40
C THR A 109 0.60 -19.33 -30.03
N ASN A 110 1.17 -18.63 -31.02
CA ASN A 110 2.05 -17.48 -30.81
C ASN A 110 1.35 -16.13 -31.04
N THR A 111 0.07 -16.13 -31.40
CA THR A 111 -0.71 -14.92 -31.68
C THR A 111 -1.91 -14.81 -30.74
N ASP A 112 -2.25 -13.58 -30.36
CA ASP A 112 -3.44 -13.26 -29.59
C ASP A 112 -4.57 -12.72 -30.47
N ALA A 113 -5.81 -13.02 -30.10
CA ALA A 113 -6.96 -12.46 -30.76
C ALA A 113 -7.20 -11.02 -30.27
N PRO A 114 -7.35 -10.03 -31.17
CA PRO A 114 -7.55 -8.64 -30.75
C PRO A 114 -8.94 -8.38 -30.16
N PHE A 115 -9.84 -9.36 -30.14
CA PHE A 115 -11.21 -9.34 -29.59
C PHE A 115 -11.46 -10.62 -28.79
N PHE A 116 -12.60 -10.65 -28.08
CA PHE A 116 -13.12 -11.88 -27.48
C PHE A 116 -14.62 -12.04 -27.74
N ASP A 117 -15.03 -13.18 -28.29
CA ASP A 117 -16.44 -13.57 -28.43
C ASP A 117 -16.60 -15.06 -28.09
N PRO A 118 -17.35 -15.41 -27.03
CA PRO A 118 -17.45 -16.80 -26.58
C PRO A 118 -18.24 -17.69 -27.56
N ALA A 119 -19.13 -17.12 -28.35
CA ALA A 119 -19.88 -17.87 -29.33
C ALA A 119 -18.99 -18.27 -30.50
N TRP A 120 -18.23 -17.32 -31.02
CA TRP A 120 -17.34 -17.57 -32.15
C TRP A 120 -16.11 -18.36 -31.78
N MET A 121 -15.57 -18.15 -30.57
CA MET A 121 -14.35 -18.82 -30.16
C MET A 121 -14.59 -20.22 -29.63
N PHE A 122 -15.70 -20.44 -28.92
CA PHE A 122 -15.96 -21.71 -28.21
C PHE A 122 -17.26 -22.43 -28.63
N GLY A 123 -18.08 -21.83 -29.49
CA GLY A 123 -19.39 -22.40 -29.86
C GLY A 123 -20.40 -22.32 -28.72
N LEU A 124 -20.26 -21.34 -27.82
CA LEU A 124 -21.19 -21.12 -26.70
C LEU A 124 -22.35 -20.21 -27.13
N PRO A 125 -23.53 -20.25 -26.49
CA PRO A 125 -24.67 -19.43 -26.90
C PRO A 125 -24.33 -17.92 -26.96
N ALA A 126 -24.68 -17.27 -28.08
CA ALA A 126 -24.51 -15.82 -28.24
C ALA A 126 -25.61 -15.06 -27.49
N GLY A 127 -25.24 -14.09 -26.64
CA GLY A 127 -26.21 -13.21 -25.97
C GLY A 127 -25.74 -12.42 -24.74
N VAL A 128 -24.45 -12.40 -24.41
CA VAL A 128 -24.07 -12.24 -22.99
C VAL A 128 -23.41 -10.90 -22.60
N ALA A 129 -22.80 -10.17 -23.54
CA ALA A 129 -22.12 -8.91 -23.24
C ALA A 129 -22.57 -7.79 -24.18
N GLN A 130 -23.86 -7.45 -24.19
CA GLN A 130 -24.27 -6.15 -24.72
C GLN A 130 -23.94 -5.09 -23.68
N VAL A 131 -23.00 -4.20 -24.02
CA VAL A 131 -22.87 -2.89 -23.37
C VAL A 131 -24.14 -2.13 -23.74
N SER A 132 -25.17 -2.20 -22.90
CA SER A 132 -26.39 -1.42 -23.08
C SER A 132 -26.02 0.06 -23.04
N LYS A 133 -26.30 0.79 -24.14
CA LYS A 133 -26.27 2.25 -24.12
C LYS A 133 -27.18 2.73 -22.97
N PRO A 134 -26.80 3.79 -22.23
CA PRO A 134 -27.73 4.42 -21.30
C PRO A 134 -28.96 4.86 -22.11
N ALA A 135 -30.15 4.62 -21.57
CA ALA A 135 -31.37 5.20 -22.09
C ALA A 135 -31.18 6.72 -22.15
N VAL A 136 -31.13 7.26 -23.36
CA VAL A 136 -31.17 8.70 -23.56
C VAL A 136 -32.59 9.13 -23.18
N SER A 137 -32.73 9.71 -21.99
CA SER A 137 -33.93 10.47 -21.63
C SER A 137 -34.15 11.55 -22.69
N PRO A 138 -35.31 11.61 -23.36
CA PRO A 138 -35.54 12.62 -24.37
C PRO A 138 -35.53 14.01 -23.73
N THR A 139 -34.73 14.89 -24.31
CA THR A 139 -34.75 16.33 -24.06
C THR A 139 -36.16 16.89 -24.23
N SER A 140 -36.67 17.59 -23.22
CA SER A 140 -37.69 18.63 -23.43
C SER A 140 -37.08 20.00 -23.15
N LYS A 141 -37.11 20.86 -24.18
CA LYS A 141 -36.85 22.29 -24.09
C LYS A 141 -38.13 22.99 -23.60
N SER A 142 -37.95 23.87 -22.63
CA SER A 142 -38.65 25.14 -22.34
C SER A 142 -40.15 25.29 -22.67
N ALA A 143 -40.96 25.59 -21.63
CA ALA A 143 -41.91 26.71 -21.62
C ALA A 143 -42.31 27.02 -20.16
N GLY A 144 -42.41 28.31 -19.82
CA GLY A 144 -42.63 28.80 -18.46
C GLY A 144 -44.09 28.86 -18.01
N GLY A 145 -44.30 29.55 -16.88
CA GLY A 145 -45.61 29.95 -16.36
C GLY A 145 -45.98 29.20 -15.07
N GLY A 146 -45.90 29.91 -13.94
CA GLY A 146 -46.24 29.35 -12.63
C GLY A 146 -47.74 29.28 -12.35
N HIS A 147 -48.10 28.47 -11.36
CA HIS A 147 -49.14 28.78 -10.36
C HIS A 147 -49.05 27.79 -9.18
N ARG A 148 -49.29 28.31 -7.98
CA ARG A 148 -49.43 27.60 -6.70
C ARG A 148 -50.75 26.80 -6.67
N ALA A 149 -50.76 25.63 -6.02
CA ALA A 149 -51.57 25.28 -4.84
C ALA A 149 -51.61 23.74 -4.60
N PRO A 150 -51.93 23.26 -3.37
CA PRO A 150 -51.52 21.94 -2.87
C PRO A 150 -52.67 20.93 -2.60
N ALA A 151 -52.25 19.72 -2.19
CA ALA A 151 -52.92 18.76 -1.28
C ALA A 151 -53.76 17.58 -1.83
N ALA A 152 -53.74 16.51 -1.02
CA ALA A 152 -54.44 15.21 -1.06
C ALA A 152 -53.88 14.20 -2.08
N GLY A 153 -53.57 12.93 -1.76
CA GLY A 153 -54.07 12.02 -0.73
C GLY A 153 -54.42 10.70 -1.44
N LEU A 154 -54.23 9.55 -0.79
CA LEU A 154 -54.44 8.16 -1.27
C LEU A 154 -53.32 7.65 -2.21
N GLU A 155 -52.79 6.43 -2.12
CA GLU A 155 -53.23 5.23 -1.43
C GLU A 155 -52.02 4.28 -1.32
N THR A 156 -51.91 3.60 -0.18
CA THR A 156 -51.06 2.43 0.01
C THR A 156 -51.48 1.33 -0.96
N ARG A 157 -50.64 1.00 -1.94
CA ARG A 157 -50.75 -0.26 -2.68
C ARG A 157 -49.52 -1.13 -2.45
N ASP A 158 -49.82 -2.18 -1.69
CA ASP A 158 -49.40 -3.55 -1.89
C ASP A 158 -47.92 -3.88 -1.72
N THR A 159 -47.61 -4.14 -0.46
CA THR A 159 -46.59 -5.05 0.07
C THR A 159 -46.77 -6.51 -0.38
N ALA A 160 -47.27 -6.78 -1.58
CA ALA A 160 -47.57 -8.13 -2.09
C ALA A 160 -46.61 -8.63 -3.19
N ASP A 161 -45.71 -7.78 -3.71
CA ASP A 161 -44.73 -8.17 -4.74
C ASP A 161 -43.35 -8.61 -4.18
N LEU A 162 -43.25 -8.80 -2.86
CA LEU A 162 -41.99 -9.14 -2.18
C LEU A 162 -41.88 -10.61 -1.72
N GLU A 163 -42.90 -11.44 -1.95
CA GLU A 163 -42.96 -12.82 -1.44
C GLU A 163 -42.78 -13.93 -2.49
N VAL A 164 -42.49 -13.60 -3.76
CA VAL A 164 -42.18 -14.59 -4.81
C VAL A 164 -40.83 -14.30 -5.46
N CYS A 165 -39.74 -14.41 -4.68
CA CYS A 165 -38.36 -14.40 -5.22
C CYS A 165 -37.37 -15.24 -4.39
N ALA A 166 -37.87 -16.24 -3.65
CA ALA A 166 -37.04 -17.13 -2.83
C ALA A 166 -36.49 -18.37 -3.59
N THR A 167 -36.86 -18.58 -4.86
CA THR A 167 -36.34 -19.69 -5.70
C THR A 167 -36.05 -19.28 -7.15
N ALA A 168 -36.15 -18.00 -7.51
CA ALA A 168 -36.12 -17.54 -8.91
C ALA A 168 -34.98 -16.57 -9.28
N ALA A 169 -33.97 -16.35 -8.43
CA ALA A 169 -32.80 -15.51 -8.76
C ALA A 169 -31.53 -16.30 -9.12
N LEU A 170 -31.66 -17.59 -9.47
CA LEU A 170 -30.56 -18.44 -9.92
C LEU A 170 -30.39 -18.49 -11.46
N HIS A 171 -31.21 -17.75 -12.22
CA HIS A 171 -31.34 -17.96 -13.67
C HIS A 171 -31.17 -16.72 -14.57
N ASP A 172 -30.51 -15.65 -14.12
CA ASP A 172 -30.15 -14.52 -15.02
C ASP A 172 -28.69 -14.07 -14.87
N ASP A 173 -27.79 -15.01 -14.65
CA ASP A 173 -26.37 -14.76 -14.89
C ASP A 173 -26.04 -15.13 -16.33
N LYS A 174 -25.75 -14.13 -17.15
CA LYS A 174 -25.33 -14.33 -18.54
C LYS A 174 -23.97 -15.03 -18.66
N GLY A 175 -23.20 -15.18 -17.57
CA GLY A 175 -21.89 -15.84 -17.56
C GLY A 175 -21.90 -17.23 -18.20
N VAL A 176 -20.81 -17.58 -18.89
CA VAL A 176 -20.72 -18.82 -19.68
C VAL A 176 -19.64 -19.77 -19.16
N PHE A 177 -18.73 -19.32 -18.30
CA PHE A 177 -17.65 -20.11 -17.73
C PHE A 177 -17.93 -20.52 -16.28
N HIS A 178 -17.55 -21.76 -15.93
CA HIS A 178 -17.56 -22.22 -14.53
C HIS A 178 -16.29 -21.83 -13.78
N ILE A 179 -15.17 -21.75 -14.49
CA ILE A 179 -13.86 -21.45 -13.93
C ILE A 179 -13.15 -20.46 -14.86
N VAL A 180 -12.56 -19.42 -14.30
CA VAL A 180 -11.63 -18.51 -14.99
C VAL A 180 -10.31 -18.52 -14.22
N ILE A 181 -9.22 -18.86 -14.90
CA ILE A 181 -7.87 -18.84 -14.34
C ILE A 181 -7.03 -17.89 -15.18
N GLY A 182 -6.20 -17.06 -14.56
CA GLY A 182 -5.37 -16.13 -15.32
C GLY A 182 -4.30 -15.39 -14.54
N ASN A 183 -3.41 -14.76 -15.30
CA ASN A 183 -2.42 -13.80 -14.82
C ASN A 183 -2.69 -12.48 -15.58
N PRO A 184 -3.64 -11.65 -15.12
CA PRO A 184 -3.98 -10.40 -15.79
C PRO A 184 -2.77 -9.46 -15.94
N PRO A 185 -2.75 -8.60 -16.96
CA PRO A 185 -1.60 -7.75 -17.27
C PRO A 185 -1.37 -6.63 -16.23
N TYR A 186 -0.12 -6.47 -15.78
CA TYR A 186 0.28 -5.46 -14.77
C TYR A 186 0.70 -4.13 -15.41
N VAL A 187 -0.23 -3.50 -16.12
CA VAL A 187 0.01 -2.20 -16.79
C VAL A 187 -0.47 -1.06 -15.89
N ARG A 188 0.45 -0.15 -15.55
CA ARG A 188 0.15 0.98 -14.67
C ARG A 188 -0.70 2.04 -15.38
N GLN A 189 -1.56 2.72 -14.63
CA GLN A 189 -2.46 3.74 -15.16
C GLN A 189 -1.76 4.83 -16.00
N GLU A 190 -0.52 5.23 -15.67
CA GLU A 190 0.23 6.25 -16.41
C GLU A 190 0.50 5.83 -17.86
N GLN A 191 0.71 4.53 -18.08
CA GLN A 191 0.97 3.95 -19.40
C GLN A 191 -0.30 3.85 -20.23
N LEU A 192 -1.48 3.88 -19.60
CA LEU A 192 -2.79 3.80 -20.27
C LEU A 192 -3.28 5.15 -20.79
N ARG A 193 -2.72 6.27 -20.30
CA ARG A 193 -3.25 7.62 -20.55
C ARG A 193 -3.31 8.00 -22.03
N ASN A 194 -2.34 7.54 -22.81
CA ASN A 194 -2.20 7.86 -24.23
C ASN A 194 -2.59 6.68 -25.14
N VAL A 195 -3.18 5.62 -24.59
CA VAL A 195 -3.61 4.47 -25.36
C VAL A 195 -4.98 4.76 -25.98
N THR A 196 -5.09 4.59 -27.29
CA THR A 196 -6.34 4.69 -28.03
C THR A 196 -6.80 3.32 -28.48
N VAL A 197 -8.12 3.07 -28.42
CA VAL A 197 -8.78 1.89 -28.96
C VAL A 197 -9.79 2.29 -30.01
N THR A 198 -9.97 1.45 -31.02
CA THR A 198 -10.96 1.66 -32.07
C THR A 198 -12.24 0.93 -31.69
N GLY A 199 -13.35 1.66 -31.60
CA GLY A 199 -14.67 1.07 -31.36
C GLY A 199 -15.19 0.29 -32.57
N SER A 200 -16.29 -0.43 -32.38
CA SER A 200 -17.03 -1.11 -33.46
C SER A 200 -17.61 -0.15 -34.51
N ASP A 201 -17.68 1.14 -34.20
CA ASP A 201 -18.00 2.22 -35.15
C ASP A 201 -16.80 2.66 -36.01
N GLY A 202 -15.65 2.01 -35.87
CA GLY A 202 -14.41 2.34 -36.57
C GLY A 202 -13.72 3.60 -36.06
N LYS A 203 -14.20 4.23 -34.98
CA LYS A 203 -13.65 5.50 -34.48
C LYS A 203 -12.65 5.26 -33.35
N PRO A 204 -11.47 5.91 -33.38
CA PRO A 204 -10.52 5.86 -32.27
C PRO A 204 -11.04 6.65 -31.08
N ARG A 205 -10.88 6.10 -29.87
CA ARG A 205 -11.25 6.74 -28.60
C ARG A 205 -10.17 6.44 -27.56
N PRO A 206 -9.93 7.34 -26.58
CA PRO A 206 -9.06 7.02 -25.46
C PRO A 206 -9.55 5.78 -24.73
N LEU A 207 -8.65 4.83 -24.42
CA LEU A 207 -8.98 3.59 -23.73
C LEU A 207 -9.73 3.85 -22.42
N LYS A 208 -9.30 4.84 -21.64
CA LYS A 208 -9.93 5.18 -20.35
C LYS A 208 -11.38 5.64 -20.50
N GLU A 209 -11.74 6.31 -21.59
CA GLU A 209 -13.14 6.67 -21.84
C GLU A 209 -13.99 5.44 -22.15
N ALA A 210 -13.46 4.53 -22.99
CA ALA A 210 -14.14 3.27 -23.30
C ALA A 210 -14.36 2.40 -22.05
N LEU A 211 -13.37 2.33 -21.16
CA LEU A 211 -13.46 1.55 -19.92
C LEU A 211 -14.46 2.16 -18.91
N LYS A 212 -14.57 3.50 -18.87
CA LYS A 212 -15.45 4.21 -17.92
C LYS A 212 -16.90 3.79 -18.07
N ASP A 213 -17.37 3.68 -19.30
CA ASP A 213 -18.77 3.34 -19.57
C ASP A 213 -19.05 1.85 -19.35
N GLN A 214 -18.02 1.00 -19.43
CA GLN A 214 -18.16 -0.46 -19.38
C GLN A 214 -18.05 -1.07 -17.98
N TYR A 215 -17.24 -0.46 -17.09
CA TYR A 215 -16.84 -1.11 -15.84
C TYR A 215 -17.27 -0.35 -14.59
N GLU A 216 -17.86 -1.03 -13.62
CA GLU A 216 -18.18 -0.52 -12.30
C GLU A 216 -16.94 -0.20 -11.49
N CYS A 217 -15.86 -0.96 -11.64
CA CYS A 217 -14.60 -0.77 -10.92
C CYS A 217 -13.76 0.39 -11.47
N PHE A 218 -14.28 1.19 -12.41
CA PHE A 218 -13.53 2.26 -13.04
C PHE A 218 -13.14 3.35 -12.06
N THR A 219 -11.84 3.64 -12.01
CA THR A 219 -11.27 4.89 -11.51
C THR A 219 -10.24 5.40 -12.53
N GLY A 220 -10.04 6.72 -12.58
CA GLY A 220 -9.05 7.31 -13.50
C GLY A 220 -7.64 6.74 -13.27
N THR A 221 -7.33 6.41 -12.02
CA THR A 221 -6.02 5.94 -11.55
C THR A 221 -5.90 4.43 -11.40
N ALA A 222 -6.90 3.63 -11.82
CA ALA A 222 -6.81 2.17 -11.75
C ALA A 222 -5.82 1.60 -12.79
N ASP A 223 -5.06 0.60 -12.35
CA ASP A 223 -4.21 -0.25 -13.20
C ASP A 223 -5.07 -1.22 -14.04
N LEU A 224 -4.51 -1.74 -15.13
CA LEU A 224 -5.27 -2.51 -16.13
C LEU A 224 -5.93 -3.80 -15.56
N TYR A 225 -5.25 -4.49 -14.66
CA TYR A 225 -5.75 -5.75 -14.08
C TYR A 225 -7.08 -5.59 -13.32
N VAL A 226 -7.40 -4.38 -12.83
CA VAL A 226 -8.67 -4.09 -12.14
C VAL A 226 -9.87 -4.35 -13.06
N TYR A 227 -9.76 -3.97 -14.34
CA TYR A 227 -10.82 -4.18 -15.33
C TYR A 227 -10.91 -5.65 -15.76
N PHE A 228 -9.79 -6.38 -15.71
CA PHE A 228 -9.77 -7.82 -15.95
C PHE A 228 -10.53 -8.60 -14.88
N PHE A 229 -10.45 -8.21 -13.60
CA PHE A 229 -11.27 -8.82 -12.55
C PHE A 229 -12.75 -8.74 -12.88
N GLU A 230 -13.26 -7.53 -13.09
CA GLU A 230 -14.68 -7.33 -13.38
C GLU A 230 -15.09 -8.03 -14.67
N ARG A 231 -14.26 -7.97 -15.72
CA ARG A 231 -14.53 -8.68 -16.96
C ARG A 231 -14.62 -10.19 -16.76
N SER A 232 -13.73 -10.76 -15.95
CA SER A 232 -13.78 -12.18 -15.63
C SER A 232 -15.03 -12.54 -14.84
N PHE A 233 -15.49 -11.70 -13.89
CA PHE A 233 -16.76 -11.93 -13.20
C PHE A 233 -17.98 -11.82 -14.13
N GLN A 234 -17.96 -10.94 -15.13
CA GLN A 234 -19.01 -10.88 -16.15
C GLN A 234 -19.08 -12.16 -17.00
N LEU A 235 -17.93 -12.79 -17.25
CA LEU A 235 -17.82 -14.03 -18.02
C LEU A 235 -18.12 -15.28 -17.19
N LEU A 236 -17.94 -15.21 -15.88
CA LEU A 236 -18.15 -16.31 -14.93
C LEU A 236 -19.63 -16.44 -14.59
N ARG A 237 -20.12 -17.68 -14.51
CA ARG A 237 -21.46 -18.00 -13.96
C ARG A 237 -21.48 -17.75 -12.46
N THR A 238 -22.67 -17.59 -11.90
CA THR A 238 -22.88 -17.52 -10.46
C THR A 238 -22.62 -18.91 -9.89
N GLY A 239 -21.87 -18.97 -8.80
CA GLY A 239 -21.23 -20.18 -8.27
C GLY A 239 -19.92 -20.56 -8.98
N GLY A 240 -19.53 -19.86 -10.05
CA GLY A 240 -18.27 -20.10 -10.73
C GLY A 240 -17.06 -19.55 -9.95
N MET A 241 -15.88 -20.09 -10.26
CA MET A 241 -14.63 -19.80 -9.55
C MET A 241 -13.64 -18.99 -10.40
N LEU A 242 -13.09 -17.93 -9.83
CA LEU A 242 -11.97 -17.17 -10.37
C LEU A 242 -10.70 -17.55 -9.60
N SER A 243 -9.58 -17.77 -10.31
CA SER A 243 -8.24 -17.88 -9.72
C SER A 243 -7.26 -17.00 -10.48
N PHE A 244 -6.79 -15.93 -9.84
CA PHE A 244 -5.87 -14.97 -10.45
C PHE A 244 -4.54 -14.89 -9.72
N ILE A 245 -3.46 -14.90 -10.50
CA ILE A 245 -2.17 -14.34 -10.08
C ILE A 245 -2.22 -12.85 -10.40
N THR A 246 -2.16 -11.98 -9.39
CA THR A 246 -2.34 -10.54 -9.53
C THR A 246 -1.37 -9.74 -8.66
N SER A 247 -1.42 -8.41 -8.71
CA SER A 247 -0.72 -7.56 -7.74
C SER A 247 -1.53 -7.44 -6.45
N ASN A 248 -0.88 -7.48 -5.29
CA ASN A 248 -1.54 -7.21 -3.99
C ASN A 248 -1.94 -5.72 -3.79
N LYS A 249 -1.53 -4.80 -4.66
CA LYS A 249 -1.72 -3.35 -4.46
C LYS A 249 -3.18 -2.91 -4.32
N TYR A 250 -4.12 -3.56 -5.01
CA TYR A 250 -5.54 -3.23 -4.89
C TYR A 250 -6.08 -3.43 -3.47
N MET A 251 -5.39 -4.18 -2.61
CA MET A 251 -5.79 -4.39 -1.23
C MET A 251 -5.67 -3.11 -0.38
N ARG A 252 -4.73 -2.23 -0.73
CA ARG A 252 -4.38 -1.04 0.09
C ARG A 252 -4.55 0.27 -0.65
N ALA A 253 -4.31 0.30 -1.96
CA ALA A 253 -4.35 1.54 -2.73
C ALA A 253 -5.77 2.11 -2.84
N ALA A 254 -5.91 3.44 -2.80
CA ALA A 254 -7.19 4.13 -2.94
C ALA A 254 -7.92 3.78 -4.25
N TYR A 255 -7.18 3.59 -5.36
CA TYR A 255 -7.78 3.20 -6.64
C TYR A 255 -8.50 1.85 -6.60
N GLY A 256 -8.17 0.99 -5.64
CA GLY A 256 -8.71 -0.37 -5.49
C GLY A 256 -10.05 -0.43 -4.75
N GLU A 257 -10.53 0.68 -4.18
CA GLU A 257 -11.75 0.71 -3.35
C GLU A 257 -12.98 0.12 -4.07
N ARG A 258 -13.21 0.47 -5.34
CA ARG A 258 -14.34 -0.09 -6.11
C ARG A 258 -14.17 -1.59 -6.39
N LEU A 259 -12.95 -2.06 -6.63
CA LEU A 259 -12.70 -3.50 -6.78
C LEU A 259 -12.93 -4.25 -5.46
N ARG A 260 -12.44 -3.72 -4.33
CA ARG A 260 -12.71 -4.30 -3.01
C ARG A 260 -14.20 -4.32 -2.69
N THR A 261 -14.93 -3.26 -3.07
CA THR A 261 -16.40 -3.21 -2.97
C THR A 261 -17.05 -4.32 -3.79
N TYR A 262 -16.60 -4.54 -5.02
CA TYR A 262 -17.09 -5.62 -5.88
C TYR A 262 -16.84 -7.00 -5.25
N LEU A 263 -15.62 -7.27 -4.81
CA LEU A 263 -15.24 -8.53 -4.16
C LEU A 263 -16.03 -8.76 -2.87
N PHE A 264 -16.26 -7.72 -2.09
CA PHE A 264 -17.05 -7.80 -0.87
C PHE A 264 -18.54 -8.07 -1.14
N TYR A 265 -19.12 -7.40 -2.13
CA TYR A 265 -20.56 -7.40 -2.41
C TYR A 265 -21.03 -8.56 -3.29
N ALA A 266 -20.23 -8.93 -4.30
CA ALA A 266 -20.64 -9.82 -5.38
C ALA A 266 -19.87 -11.13 -5.44
N THR A 267 -18.89 -11.33 -4.57
CA THR A 267 -18.08 -12.55 -4.55
C THR A 267 -17.96 -13.12 -3.14
N HIS A 268 -17.39 -14.33 -3.06
CA HIS A 268 -16.87 -14.93 -1.86
C HIS A 268 -15.39 -15.24 -2.08
N PRO A 269 -14.47 -14.40 -1.59
CA PRO A 269 -13.06 -14.74 -1.55
C PRO A 269 -12.88 -16.01 -0.70
N ARG A 270 -12.24 -17.04 -1.23
CA ARG A 270 -12.01 -18.32 -0.54
C ARG A 270 -10.57 -18.42 -0.07
N VAL A 271 -9.63 -18.00 -0.92
CA VAL A 271 -8.19 -18.03 -0.64
C VAL A 271 -7.56 -16.72 -1.08
N ILE A 272 -6.70 -16.16 -0.23
CA ILE A 272 -5.78 -15.08 -0.59
C ILE A 272 -4.38 -15.49 -0.13
N LEU A 273 -3.46 -15.60 -1.08
CA LEU A 273 -2.05 -15.89 -0.83
C LEU A 273 -1.24 -14.69 -1.29
N ASP A 274 -0.72 -13.91 -0.36
CA ASP A 274 0.13 -12.76 -0.64
C ASP A 274 1.59 -13.17 -0.53
N PHE A 275 2.36 -13.03 -1.61
CA PHE A 275 3.78 -13.39 -1.58
C PHE A 275 4.68 -12.25 -1.11
N GLY A 276 4.13 -11.06 -0.85
CA GLY A 276 4.89 -9.91 -0.38
C GLY A 276 6.08 -9.61 -1.30
N ASP A 277 7.28 -9.61 -0.71
CA ASP A 277 8.57 -9.38 -1.40
C ASP A 277 9.24 -10.66 -1.92
N SER A 278 8.60 -11.83 -1.80
CA SER A 278 9.22 -13.08 -2.22
C SER A 278 9.49 -13.08 -3.74
N PRO A 279 10.72 -13.39 -4.19
CA PRO A 279 11.10 -13.41 -5.60
C PRO A 279 10.57 -14.67 -6.29
N VAL A 280 9.24 -14.85 -6.29
CA VAL A 280 8.57 -15.98 -6.95
C VAL A 280 8.73 -15.88 -8.47
N PHE A 281 8.86 -14.66 -8.99
CA PHE A 281 9.10 -14.38 -10.40
C PHE A 281 10.40 -13.58 -10.58
N THR A 282 11.04 -13.71 -11.74
CA THR A 282 12.26 -12.97 -12.12
C THR A 282 12.04 -11.45 -12.29
N SER A 283 10.80 -10.98 -12.19
CA SER A 283 10.43 -9.57 -12.31
C SER A 283 10.01 -8.98 -10.96
N VAL A 284 10.29 -7.69 -10.73
CA VAL A 284 9.93 -6.96 -9.52
C VAL A 284 8.41 -6.73 -9.50
N ALA A 285 7.66 -7.75 -9.08
CA ALA A 285 6.22 -7.70 -8.82
C ALA A 285 5.95 -8.06 -7.35
N TYR A 286 4.80 -7.65 -6.83
CA TYR A 286 4.28 -8.08 -5.54
C TYR A 286 3.11 -9.04 -5.82
N PRO A 287 3.40 -10.32 -6.14
CA PRO A 287 2.38 -11.23 -6.60
C PRO A 287 1.49 -11.66 -5.46
N CYS A 288 0.22 -11.83 -5.78
CA CYS A 288 -0.81 -12.37 -4.91
C CYS A 288 -1.61 -13.37 -5.73
N ILE A 289 -2.02 -14.48 -5.12
CA ILE A 289 -3.03 -15.37 -5.68
C ILE A 289 -4.34 -15.14 -4.94
N ILE A 290 -5.42 -14.89 -5.69
CA ILE A 290 -6.77 -14.85 -5.13
C ILE A 290 -7.63 -15.90 -5.80
N VAL A 291 -8.30 -16.71 -4.98
CA VAL A 291 -9.36 -17.62 -5.42
C VAL A 291 -10.67 -17.11 -4.85
N THR A 292 -11.65 -16.87 -5.72
CA THR A 292 -12.94 -16.29 -5.31
C THR A 292 -14.08 -16.88 -6.12
N GLU A 293 -15.19 -17.14 -5.44
CA GLU A 293 -16.44 -17.60 -6.05
C GLU A 293 -17.33 -16.38 -6.39
N LYS A 294 -18.01 -16.38 -7.54
CA LYS A 294 -19.02 -15.36 -7.83
C LYS A 294 -20.34 -15.73 -7.17
N ILE A 295 -20.91 -14.86 -6.35
CA ILE A 295 -22.18 -15.13 -5.64
C ILE A 295 -23.38 -14.44 -6.28
N ARG A 296 -23.16 -13.44 -7.14
CA ARG A 296 -24.21 -12.74 -7.90
C ARG A 296 -23.63 -11.99 -9.09
N ALA A 297 -24.48 -11.66 -10.06
CA ALA A 297 -24.14 -10.72 -11.13
C ALA A 297 -24.22 -9.25 -10.64
N VAL A 298 -23.42 -8.38 -11.26
CA VAL A 298 -23.47 -6.92 -11.06
C VAL A 298 -23.68 -6.26 -12.40
N GLN A 299 -24.78 -5.50 -12.52
CA GLN A 299 -25.06 -4.66 -13.68
C GLN A 299 -24.45 -3.27 -13.50
N LYS A 300 -24.27 -2.53 -14.60
CA LYS A 300 -23.81 -1.14 -14.56
C LYS A 300 -24.75 -0.29 -13.68
N GLY A 301 -24.20 0.51 -12.77
CA GLY A 301 -24.91 1.27 -11.74
C GLY A 301 -25.38 0.45 -10.53
N GLY A 302 -25.20 -0.87 -10.55
CA GLY A 302 -25.64 -1.78 -9.50
C GLY A 302 -24.62 -2.04 -8.38
N LEU A 303 -23.38 -1.55 -8.52
CA LEU A 303 -22.39 -1.65 -7.45
C LEU A 303 -22.63 -0.54 -6.41
N PRO A 304 -22.76 -0.88 -5.11
CA PRO A 304 -22.96 0.13 -4.07
C PRO A 304 -21.84 1.18 -4.04
N ASN A 305 -22.19 2.41 -3.67
CA ASN A 305 -21.20 3.48 -3.53
C ASN A 305 -20.40 3.29 -2.22
N PRO A 306 -19.05 3.30 -2.27
CA PRO A 306 -18.21 3.07 -1.08
C PRO A 306 -18.44 4.07 0.07
N GLY A 307 -18.62 5.36 -0.25
CA GLY A 307 -18.84 6.41 0.76
C GLY A 307 -20.25 6.44 1.38
N GLN A 308 -21.20 5.67 0.82
CA GLN A 308 -22.56 5.49 1.34
C GLN A 308 -22.86 4.02 1.54
N PHE A 309 -21.83 3.22 1.85
CA PHE A 309 -21.89 1.77 1.91
C PHE A 309 -22.66 1.30 3.15
N ALA A 310 -23.96 1.57 3.17
CA ALA A 310 -24.90 0.91 4.04
C ALA A 310 -25.12 -0.49 3.48
N ILE A 311 -24.53 -1.49 4.14
CA ILE A 311 -24.72 -2.89 3.78
C ILE A 311 -26.21 -3.20 3.97
N PRO A 312 -26.97 -3.56 2.92
CA PRO A 312 -28.34 -4.00 3.10
C PRO A 312 -28.37 -5.16 4.11
N GLU A 313 -29.36 -5.19 5.02
CA GLU A 313 -29.39 -6.17 6.13
C GLU A 313 -29.25 -7.62 5.63
N ARG A 314 -29.81 -7.94 4.46
CA ARG A 314 -29.66 -9.24 3.80
C ARG A 314 -28.19 -9.59 3.45
N ILE A 315 -27.41 -8.61 3.02
CA ILE A 315 -25.98 -8.80 2.73
C ILE A 315 -25.18 -8.94 4.01
N LYS A 316 -25.55 -8.19 5.05
CA LYS A 316 -24.94 -8.31 6.37
C LYS A 316 -25.16 -9.72 6.95
N GLN A 317 -26.39 -10.22 6.91
CA GLN A 317 -26.71 -11.61 7.28
C GLN A 317 -25.92 -12.63 6.47
N LEU A 318 -25.79 -12.42 5.15
CA LEU A 318 -24.98 -13.27 4.29
C LEU A 318 -23.51 -13.27 4.69
N LEU A 319 -22.93 -12.13 5.07
CA LEU A 319 -21.53 -11.95 5.46
C LEU A 319 -21.22 -12.44 6.88
N ASP A 320 -22.22 -12.42 7.75
CA ASP A 320 -22.12 -12.93 9.13
C ASP A 320 -22.29 -14.46 9.20
N ALA A 321 -22.61 -15.12 8.08
CA ALA A 321 -22.74 -16.56 8.04
C ALA A 321 -21.38 -17.26 8.35
N PRO A 322 -21.35 -18.32 9.17
CA PRO A 322 -20.10 -18.94 9.63
C PRO A 322 -19.20 -19.49 8.51
N ASP A 323 -19.77 -19.79 7.35
CA ASP A 323 -19.07 -20.31 6.17
C ASP A 323 -18.41 -19.21 5.31
N ARG A 324 -18.65 -17.93 5.63
CA ARG A 324 -18.01 -16.76 4.99
C ARG A 324 -16.61 -16.48 5.53
N THR A 325 -15.80 -17.52 5.56
CA THR A 325 -14.39 -17.41 5.98
C THR A 325 -13.48 -17.45 4.76
N VAL A 326 -12.43 -16.64 4.81
CA VAL A 326 -11.37 -16.58 3.80
C VAL A 326 -10.09 -17.14 4.42
N ARG A 327 -9.47 -18.11 3.76
CA ARG A 327 -8.12 -18.57 4.13
C ARG A 327 -7.10 -17.59 3.59
N VAL A 328 -6.28 -17.02 4.45
CA VAL A 328 -5.26 -16.03 4.08
C VAL A 328 -3.89 -16.43 4.57
N HIS A 329 -2.90 -16.30 3.70
CA HIS A 329 -1.51 -16.53 4.07
C HIS A 329 -0.61 -15.49 3.40
N THR A 330 0.31 -14.93 4.18
CA THR A 330 1.39 -14.09 3.67
C THR A 330 2.66 -14.91 3.70
N TRP A 331 3.25 -15.16 2.52
CA TRP A 331 4.41 -16.01 2.36
C TRP A 331 5.63 -15.42 3.05
N ASN A 332 6.31 -16.21 3.87
CA ASN A 332 7.58 -15.81 4.48
C ASN A 332 8.72 -16.02 3.47
N PRO A 333 9.52 -14.98 3.14
CA PRO A 333 10.73 -15.16 2.34
C PRO A 333 11.67 -16.19 3.00
N GLY A 334 12.22 -17.12 2.20
CA GLY A 334 13.15 -18.17 2.67
C GLY A 334 12.54 -19.56 2.85
N SER A 335 11.21 -19.68 2.94
CA SER A 335 10.55 -21.00 2.90
C SER A 335 10.69 -21.65 1.51
N ALA A 336 10.90 -22.97 1.46
CA ALA A 336 11.01 -23.70 0.20
C ALA A 336 9.61 -23.84 -0.45
N LEU A 337 9.51 -23.49 -1.74
CA LEU A 337 8.24 -23.58 -2.50
C LEU A 337 7.61 -25.00 -2.50
N PRO A 338 8.36 -26.11 -2.54
CA PRO A 338 7.76 -27.45 -2.45
C PRO A 338 6.97 -27.70 -1.15
N ASP A 339 7.35 -27.03 -0.06
CA ASP A 339 6.68 -27.16 1.25
C ASP A 339 5.40 -26.30 1.34
N PHE A 340 5.03 -25.60 0.25
CA PHE A 340 3.86 -24.73 0.19
C PHE A 340 2.58 -25.39 0.73
N PRO A 341 2.20 -26.63 0.34
CA PRO A 341 0.98 -27.25 0.83
C PRO A 341 0.95 -27.35 2.36
N ASP A 342 2.02 -27.85 2.96
CA ASP A 342 2.14 -28.03 4.42
C ASP A 342 2.17 -26.69 5.16
N ILE A 343 2.89 -25.70 4.61
CA ILE A 343 2.95 -24.34 5.15
C ILE A 343 1.57 -23.68 5.10
N PHE A 344 0.87 -23.77 3.97
CA PHE A 344 -0.43 -23.16 3.81
C PHE A 344 -1.48 -23.83 4.71
N ASP A 345 -1.42 -25.14 4.88
CA ASP A 345 -2.35 -25.86 5.75
C ASP A 345 -2.09 -25.64 7.24
N SER A 346 -0.82 -25.46 7.65
CA SER A 346 -0.47 -25.20 9.05
C SER A 346 -0.49 -23.72 9.46
N GLN A 347 -0.24 -22.80 8.53
CA GLN A 347 0.01 -21.37 8.83
C GLN A 347 -1.00 -20.40 8.20
N ALA A 348 -1.93 -20.85 7.34
CA ALA A 348 -2.97 -19.95 6.85
C ALA A 348 -3.92 -19.54 7.98
N ASN A 349 -4.18 -18.24 8.08
CA ASN A 349 -5.19 -17.71 8.98
C ASN A 349 -6.57 -17.82 8.34
N ALA A 350 -7.61 -17.98 9.15
CA ALA A 350 -8.99 -17.78 8.74
C ALA A 350 -9.45 -16.38 9.17
N ILE A 351 -9.93 -15.58 8.22
CA ILE A 351 -10.55 -14.27 8.48
C ILE A 351 -12.00 -14.28 8.02
N ALA A 352 -12.87 -13.51 8.65
CA ALA A 352 -14.25 -13.38 8.19
C ALA A 352 -14.31 -12.45 6.97
N GLN A 353 -15.12 -12.77 5.96
CA GLN A 353 -15.28 -11.93 4.76
C GLN A 353 -15.75 -10.52 5.12
N ARG A 354 -16.56 -10.37 6.18
CA ARG A 354 -17.00 -9.05 6.69
C ARG A 354 -15.86 -8.11 7.09
N ASP A 355 -14.67 -8.66 7.37
CA ASP A 355 -13.48 -7.90 7.75
C ASP A 355 -12.66 -7.44 6.52
N LEU A 356 -12.95 -7.98 5.33
CA LEU A 356 -12.35 -7.56 4.05
C LEU A 356 -13.03 -6.32 3.46
N LYS A 357 -12.99 -5.22 4.21
CA LYS A 357 -13.76 -4.00 3.94
C LYS A 357 -13.30 -3.22 2.69
N PRO A 358 -14.19 -2.41 2.07
CA PRO A 358 -13.84 -1.56 0.94
C PRO A 358 -12.73 -0.54 1.18
N ASP A 359 -12.55 -0.06 2.42
CA ASP A 359 -11.53 0.93 2.78
C ASP A 359 -10.10 0.37 2.79
N GLY A 360 -9.94 -0.95 2.96
CA GLY A 360 -8.66 -1.63 2.80
C GLY A 360 -8.68 -3.04 3.38
N TRP A 361 -7.85 -3.93 2.82
CA TRP A 361 -7.68 -5.29 3.31
C TRP A 361 -6.39 -5.41 4.12
N ARG A 362 -6.51 -6.04 5.30
CA ARG A 362 -5.38 -6.41 6.17
C ARG A 362 -5.43 -7.92 6.36
N LEU A 363 -4.47 -8.62 5.76
CA LEU A 363 -4.39 -10.09 5.80
C LEU A 363 -3.68 -10.56 7.07
N GLU A 364 -4.14 -10.08 8.22
CA GLU A 364 -3.55 -10.35 9.53
C GLU A 364 -4.39 -11.36 10.32
N SER A 365 -3.78 -12.03 11.30
CA SER A 365 -4.53 -12.94 12.18
C SER A 365 -5.58 -12.16 12.99
N PRO A 366 -6.74 -12.77 13.34
CA PRO A 366 -7.73 -12.12 14.20
C PRO A 366 -7.16 -11.67 15.56
N VAL A 367 -6.13 -12.34 16.05
CA VAL A 367 -5.40 -11.95 17.27
C VAL A 367 -4.66 -10.63 17.05
N ASN A 368 -3.93 -10.50 15.93
CA ASN A 368 -3.23 -9.26 15.57
C ASN A 368 -4.21 -8.10 15.34
N LEU A 369 -5.34 -8.34 14.67
CA LEU A 369 -6.35 -7.31 14.44
C LEU A 369 -6.93 -6.80 15.76
N ARG A 370 -7.32 -7.70 16.66
CA ARG A 370 -7.81 -7.31 18.01
C ARG A 370 -6.75 -6.55 18.80
N LEU A 371 -5.48 -6.94 18.70
CA LEU A 371 -4.39 -6.23 19.35
C LEU A 371 -4.26 -4.79 18.82
N LEU A 372 -4.30 -4.59 17.49
CA LEU A 372 -4.28 -3.25 16.89
C LEU A 372 -5.48 -2.41 17.32
N GLU A 373 -6.67 -2.99 17.36
CA GLU A 373 -7.88 -2.32 17.86
C GLU A 373 -7.72 -1.88 19.32
N ARG A 374 -7.18 -2.75 20.19
CA ARG A 374 -6.90 -2.41 21.59
C ARG A 374 -5.89 -1.26 21.72
N LEU A 375 -4.81 -1.28 20.93
CA LEU A 375 -3.84 -0.19 20.91
C LEU A 375 -4.50 1.14 20.49
N CYS A 376 -5.32 1.11 19.43
CA CYS A 376 -6.07 2.28 18.97
C CYS A 376 -7.07 2.80 20.02
N GLN A 377 -7.74 1.91 20.75
CA GLN A 377 -8.71 2.28 21.78
C GLN A 377 -8.06 2.85 23.06
N ALA A 378 -6.82 2.44 23.37
CA ALA A 378 -6.10 2.89 24.56
C ALA A 378 -5.58 4.34 24.45
N GLY A 379 -5.57 4.93 23.25
CA GLY A 379 -4.94 6.22 22.99
C GLY A 379 -5.71 7.13 22.04
N LYS A 380 -5.22 8.36 21.92
CA LYS A 380 -5.70 9.34 20.93
C LYS A 380 -4.80 9.35 19.70
N PRO A 381 -5.33 9.53 18.48
CA PRO A 381 -4.50 9.71 17.30
C PRO A 381 -3.45 10.81 17.51
N LEU A 382 -2.21 10.58 17.07
CA LEU A 382 -1.07 11.49 17.25
C LEU A 382 -1.41 12.91 16.81
N ARG A 383 -2.10 13.07 15.69
CA ARG A 383 -2.55 14.38 15.20
C ARG A 383 -3.48 15.11 16.17
N GLU A 384 -4.43 14.40 16.78
CA GLU A 384 -5.32 14.96 17.79
C GLU A 384 -4.53 15.31 19.05
N TYR A 385 -3.65 14.40 19.48
CA TYR A 385 -2.87 14.56 20.71
C TYR A 385 -1.95 15.80 20.66
N VAL A 386 -1.25 16.02 19.54
CA VAL A 386 -0.35 17.18 19.39
C VAL A 386 -1.03 18.42 18.82
N GLY A 387 -2.25 18.28 18.28
CA GLY A 387 -2.99 19.38 17.64
C GLY A 387 -2.37 19.87 16.31
N SER A 388 -1.54 19.04 15.66
CA SER A 388 -0.86 19.36 14.40
C SER A 388 -0.84 18.16 13.47
N ARG A 389 -0.76 18.42 12.16
CA ARG A 389 -0.60 17.40 11.12
C ARG A 389 0.88 17.09 10.87
N VAL A 390 1.13 16.03 10.11
CA VAL A 390 2.46 15.69 9.59
C VAL A 390 2.73 16.53 8.34
N TYR A 391 3.94 17.09 8.27
CA TYR A 391 4.42 17.91 7.17
C TYR A 391 5.58 17.21 6.44
N ARG A 392 5.69 17.46 5.14
CA ARG A 392 6.77 16.94 4.29
C ARG A 392 7.92 17.95 4.22
N GLY A 393 9.15 17.45 4.16
CA GLY A 393 10.31 18.27 3.84
C GLY A 393 10.31 18.84 2.41
N ILE A 394 11.33 19.63 2.11
CA ILE A 394 11.40 20.50 0.94
C ILE A 394 11.96 19.75 -0.28
N THR A 395 11.32 19.95 -1.44
CA THR A 395 11.91 19.62 -2.74
C THR A 395 12.54 20.87 -3.33
N THR A 396 13.87 20.90 -3.41
CA THR A 396 14.63 22.02 -4.01
C THR A 396 14.50 22.04 -5.54
N GLY A 397 14.43 20.86 -6.15
CA GLY A 397 14.47 20.65 -7.60
C GLY A 397 15.88 20.60 -8.19
N PHE A 398 16.91 21.01 -7.44
CA PHE A 398 18.33 20.93 -7.82
C PHE A 398 19.22 21.15 -6.58
N ASN A 399 19.62 20.08 -5.89
CA ASN A 399 20.24 20.19 -4.57
C ASN A 399 21.60 20.91 -4.60
N GLU A 400 22.36 20.74 -5.67
CA GLU A 400 23.70 21.29 -5.87
C GLU A 400 23.72 22.82 -5.83
N ALA A 401 22.61 23.48 -6.19
CA ALA A 401 22.50 24.94 -6.13
C ALA A 401 21.88 25.45 -4.82
N PHE A 402 21.03 24.65 -4.15
CA PHE A 402 20.26 25.13 -3.00
C PHE A 402 20.78 24.63 -1.65
N VAL A 403 21.63 23.60 -1.62
CA VAL A 403 22.22 23.06 -0.39
C VAL A 403 23.71 23.36 -0.40
N VAL A 404 24.14 24.20 0.54
CA VAL A 404 25.51 24.70 0.64
C VAL A 404 26.17 24.28 1.95
N ASP A 405 27.49 24.22 1.96
CA ASP A 405 28.30 23.97 3.17
C ASP A 405 28.46 25.24 4.02
N ARG A 406 29.15 25.07 5.16
CA ARG A 406 29.45 26.15 6.12
C ARG A 406 30.23 27.29 5.48
N ASP A 407 31.27 26.97 4.71
CA ASP A 407 32.17 27.96 4.15
C ASP A 407 31.45 28.81 3.09
N THR A 408 30.64 28.17 2.25
CA THR A 408 29.81 28.87 1.27
C THR A 408 28.77 29.75 1.96
N ARG A 409 28.10 29.24 3.01
CA ARG A 409 27.18 30.05 3.83
C ARG A 409 27.89 31.30 4.38
N ASP A 410 29.04 31.12 5.01
CA ASP A 410 29.77 32.21 5.66
C ASP A 410 30.24 33.25 4.65
N ARG A 411 30.73 32.80 3.49
CA ARG A 411 31.07 33.70 2.39
C ARG A 411 29.85 34.51 1.91
N LEU A 412 28.71 33.88 1.67
CA LEU A 412 27.50 34.57 1.18
C LEU A 412 26.94 35.59 2.18
N ILE A 413 27.07 35.31 3.49
CA ILE A 413 26.69 36.25 4.56
C ILE A 413 27.70 37.40 4.67
N ALA A 414 29.00 37.11 4.52
CA ALA A 414 30.05 38.12 4.55
C ALA A 414 29.95 39.09 3.35
N GLU A 415 29.66 38.57 2.16
CA GLU A 415 29.43 39.38 0.95
C GLU A 415 28.19 40.28 1.13
N HIS A 416 27.08 39.71 1.63
CA HIS A 416 25.87 40.48 1.95
C HIS A 416 25.15 39.92 3.17
N LYS A 417 25.09 40.70 4.26
CA LYS A 417 24.48 40.27 5.53
C LYS A 417 23.04 39.78 5.41
N ALA A 418 22.24 40.36 4.51
CA ALA A 418 20.85 39.97 4.26
C ALA A 418 20.71 38.50 3.77
N SER A 419 21.78 37.88 3.24
CA SER A 419 21.78 36.46 2.86
C SER A 419 21.42 35.53 4.03
N ALA A 420 21.68 35.95 5.28
CA ALA A 420 21.35 35.19 6.47
C ALA A 420 19.84 34.91 6.60
N ASP A 421 18.97 35.78 6.06
CA ASP A 421 17.52 35.65 6.16
C ASP A 421 17.00 34.40 5.44
N VAL A 422 17.67 34.02 4.34
CA VAL A 422 17.29 32.89 3.48
C VAL A 422 18.19 31.66 3.66
N LEU A 423 19.25 31.74 4.46
CA LEU A 423 20.13 30.59 4.76
C LEU A 423 19.64 29.87 6.02
N LYS A 424 19.02 28.70 5.84
CA LYS A 424 18.42 27.91 6.93
C LYS A 424 19.24 26.64 7.20
N PRO A 425 19.51 26.24 8.46
CA PRO A 425 20.13 24.95 8.75
C PRO A 425 19.36 23.82 8.07
N PHE A 426 20.06 22.85 7.49
CA PHE A 426 19.45 21.82 6.65
C PHE A 426 19.86 20.39 7.03
N SER A 427 18.92 19.46 6.92
CA SER A 427 19.15 18.03 7.12
C SER A 427 18.36 17.18 6.13
N ARG A 428 18.95 16.07 5.70
CA ARG A 428 18.35 15.07 4.80
C ARG A 428 17.88 13.85 5.60
N GLY A 429 17.15 12.94 4.96
CA GLY A 429 16.70 11.69 5.57
C GLY A 429 17.83 10.88 6.22
N ARG A 430 19.00 10.80 5.58
CA ARG A 430 20.17 10.07 6.14
C ARG A 430 20.76 10.72 7.41
N ASP A 431 20.41 11.98 7.66
CA ASP A 431 20.89 12.75 8.80
C ASP A 431 19.93 12.63 10.00
N VAL A 432 18.78 11.94 9.82
CA VAL A 432 17.84 11.60 10.88
C VAL A 432 18.24 10.24 11.45
N GLU A 433 18.74 10.22 12.69
CA GLU A 433 19.02 9.00 13.44
C GLU A 433 17.94 8.80 14.52
N ARG A 434 17.85 7.59 15.08
CA ARG A 434 16.99 7.35 16.24
C ARG A 434 17.43 8.28 17.37
N TRP A 435 16.45 8.89 18.02
CA TRP A 435 16.56 9.91 19.08
C TRP A 435 16.98 11.31 18.63
N ARG A 436 17.74 11.49 17.54
CA ARG A 436 18.40 12.78 17.25
C ARG A 436 18.61 13.08 15.77
N LEU A 437 18.73 14.37 15.46
CA LEU A 437 19.27 14.83 14.18
C LEU A 437 20.80 14.93 14.27
N VAL A 438 21.50 14.39 13.27
CA VAL A 438 22.95 14.53 13.14
C VAL A 438 23.27 15.85 12.46
N PRO A 439 23.99 16.77 13.12
CA PRO A 439 24.44 18.00 12.46
C PRO A 439 25.39 17.67 11.31
N GLN A 440 25.15 18.24 10.13
CA GLN A 440 25.97 18.02 8.93
C GLN A 440 26.67 19.29 8.43
N ASP A 441 26.51 20.42 9.13
CA ASP A 441 27.00 21.72 8.66
C ASP A 441 26.56 22.01 7.21
N GLN A 442 25.27 21.85 6.96
CA GLN A 442 24.62 22.17 5.69
C GLN A 442 23.56 23.23 5.87
N TRP A 443 23.43 24.11 4.88
CA TRP A 443 22.42 25.17 4.83
C TRP A 443 21.63 25.12 3.53
N LEU A 444 20.34 25.34 3.65
CA LEU A 444 19.42 25.52 2.55
C LEU A 444 19.35 27.01 2.21
N ILE A 445 19.56 27.35 0.93
CA ILE A 445 19.14 28.62 0.35
C ILE A 445 17.63 28.56 0.12
N PHE A 446 16.87 29.10 1.07
CA PHE A 446 15.41 29.03 1.10
C PHE A 446 14.76 30.24 0.40
N THR A 447 14.98 30.34 -0.91
CA THR A 447 14.28 31.29 -1.78
C THR A 447 12.92 30.72 -2.17
N ARG A 448 11.91 30.91 -1.32
CA ARG A 448 10.54 30.41 -1.57
C ARG A 448 9.79 31.22 -2.62
N ARG A 449 8.64 30.71 -3.05
CA ARG A 449 7.72 31.43 -3.95
C ARG A 449 7.39 32.84 -3.43
N GLY A 450 7.51 33.82 -4.32
CA GLY A 450 7.34 35.24 -4.03
C GLY A 450 8.56 35.89 -3.38
N CYS A 451 9.73 35.25 -3.43
CA CYS A 451 10.96 35.83 -2.89
C CYS A 451 11.43 37.00 -3.76
N ASP A 452 11.63 38.17 -3.16
CA ASP A 452 12.29 39.28 -3.85
C ASP A 452 13.80 39.09 -3.84
N ILE A 453 14.32 38.42 -4.86
CA ILE A 453 15.74 38.07 -4.97
C ILE A 453 16.68 39.30 -4.98
N ARG A 454 16.17 40.48 -5.33
CA ARG A 454 16.95 41.74 -5.33
C ARG A 454 17.41 42.15 -3.94
N LYS A 455 16.73 41.65 -2.89
CA LYS A 455 17.14 41.85 -1.48
C LYS A 455 18.37 41.02 -1.11
N TYR A 456 18.74 40.03 -1.93
CA TYR A 456 19.81 39.08 -1.64
C TYR A 456 20.83 39.00 -2.80
N PRO A 457 21.64 40.06 -3.05
CA PRO A 457 22.52 40.10 -4.22
C PRO A 457 23.57 38.97 -4.27
N ALA A 458 24.16 38.59 -3.13
CA ALA A 458 25.10 37.45 -3.05
C ALA A 458 24.42 36.13 -3.44
N ILE A 459 23.21 35.89 -2.92
CA ILE A 459 22.41 34.71 -3.26
C ILE A 459 22.05 34.70 -4.74
N HIS A 460 21.64 35.85 -5.29
CA HIS A 460 21.32 35.99 -6.71
C HIS A 460 22.52 35.62 -7.59
N GLU A 461 23.68 36.21 -7.36
CA GLU A 461 24.87 35.97 -8.18
C GLU A 461 25.41 34.54 -8.00
N TYR A 462 25.26 33.94 -6.82
CA TYR A 462 25.56 32.53 -6.60
C TYR A 462 24.64 31.62 -7.42
N LEU A 463 23.32 31.75 -7.28
CA LEU A 463 22.35 30.90 -7.99
C LEU A 463 22.43 31.07 -9.51
N LYS A 464 22.81 32.26 -9.99
CA LYS A 464 22.94 32.58 -11.41
C LYS A 464 23.94 31.68 -12.14
N GLN A 465 24.93 31.13 -11.45
CA GLN A 465 25.88 30.15 -11.98
C GLN A 465 25.17 28.85 -12.43
N PHE A 466 24.03 28.54 -11.82
CA PHE A 466 23.19 27.38 -12.11
C PHE A 466 21.94 27.71 -12.93
N LYS A 467 21.81 28.95 -13.44
CA LYS A 467 20.56 29.45 -14.05
C LYS A 467 20.00 28.55 -15.15
N LYS A 468 20.86 27.92 -15.96
CA LYS A 468 20.44 27.01 -17.02
C LYS A 468 19.73 25.78 -16.46
N GLN A 469 20.32 25.13 -15.45
CA GLN A 469 19.77 23.97 -14.76
C GLN A 469 18.53 24.34 -13.94
N LEU A 470 18.48 25.56 -13.43
CA LEU A 470 17.40 26.04 -12.57
C LEU A 470 16.16 26.53 -13.34
N MET A 471 16.26 26.76 -14.65
CA MET A 471 15.17 27.29 -15.46
C MET A 471 14.00 26.29 -15.57
N PRO A 472 12.77 26.64 -15.14
CA PRO A 472 11.61 25.75 -15.23
C PRO A 472 11.22 25.49 -16.70
N GLY A 473 11.03 24.23 -17.07
CA GLY A 473 10.56 23.82 -18.39
C GLY A 473 11.56 23.94 -19.53
N ALA A 474 12.78 24.39 -19.27
CA ALA A 474 13.86 24.39 -20.26
C ALA A 474 14.47 22.98 -20.43
N ALA A 475 15.07 22.71 -21.60
CA ALA A 475 15.80 21.47 -21.84
C ALA A 475 17.02 21.36 -20.90
N GLY A 476 17.07 20.30 -20.09
CA GLY A 476 18.06 20.14 -19.03
C GLY A 476 17.84 21.03 -17.80
N GLY A 477 16.69 21.70 -17.72
CA GLY A 477 16.24 22.51 -16.60
C GLY A 477 15.34 21.75 -15.63
N ARG A 478 14.68 22.47 -14.73
CA ARG A 478 13.74 21.89 -13.76
C ARG A 478 12.37 21.63 -14.39
N LYS A 479 11.53 20.87 -13.68
CA LYS A 479 10.14 20.61 -14.06
C LYS A 479 9.40 21.92 -14.39
N PRO A 480 8.52 21.98 -15.40
CA PRO A 480 7.70 23.16 -15.64
C PRO A 480 6.88 23.55 -14.39
N GLY A 481 6.82 24.85 -14.09
CA GLY A 481 6.08 25.37 -12.94
C GLY A 481 6.04 26.90 -12.91
N SER A 482 5.23 27.45 -12.01
CA SER A 482 5.00 28.90 -11.87
C SER A 482 5.98 29.57 -10.89
N TYR A 483 7.12 28.95 -10.62
CA TYR A 483 8.15 29.47 -9.73
C TYR A 483 9.28 30.07 -10.55
N GLU A 484 9.95 31.07 -10.00
CA GLU A 484 11.09 31.69 -10.66
C GLU A 484 12.31 30.77 -10.64
N TRP A 485 13.23 30.94 -11.59
CA TRP A 485 14.41 30.08 -11.67
C TRP A 485 15.28 30.13 -10.40
N TYR A 486 15.27 31.24 -9.65
CA TYR A 486 15.99 31.37 -8.38
C TYR A 486 15.19 30.85 -7.17
N GLU A 487 13.94 30.43 -7.35
CA GLU A 487 13.10 29.89 -6.27
C GLU A 487 13.21 28.36 -6.18
N ILE A 488 13.01 27.80 -4.99
CA ILE A 488 12.86 26.35 -4.81
C ILE A 488 11.59 25.82 -5.50
N GLN A 489 11.61 24.55 -5.91
CA GLN A 489 10.58 23.97 -6.79
C GLN A 489 9.18 23.87 -6.14
N ASP A 490 9.08 23.34 -4.92
CA ASP A 490 7.78 23.13 -4.26
C ASP A 490 7.29 24.43 -3.58
N ASN A 491 5.99 24.71 -3.68
CA ASN A 491 5.38 25.78 -2.87
C ASN A 491 5.16 25.26 -1.43
N ILE A 492 5.90 25.83 -0.47
CA ILE A 492 5.86 25.43 0.93
C ILE A 492 5.12 26.49 1.73
N ALA A 493 3.78 26.45 1.73
CA ALA A 493 2.95 27.42 2.46
C ALA A 493 3.08 27.29 4.00
N TYR A 494 3.53 26.14 4.50
CA TYR A 494 3.68 25.82 5.93
C TYR A 494 5.12 26.02 6.44
N TYR A 495 5.92 26.87 5.80
CA TYR A 495 7.36 26.96 6.10
C TYR A 495 7.67 27.39 7.54
N GLU A 496 6.77 28.12 8.20
CA GLU A 496 6.91 28.55 9.60
C GLU A 496 6.86 27.37 10.58
N GLU A 497 6.28 26.23 10.17
CA GLU A 497 6.25 25.02 10.98
C GLU A 497 7.65 24.37 11.12
N PHE A 498 8.59 24.67 10.21
CA PHE A 498 9.97 24.19 10.35
C PHE A 498 10.70 24.85 11.51
N ASP A 499 10.32 26.06 11.92
CA ASP A 499 10.98 26.76 13.04
C ASP A 499 10.48 26.23 14.40
N ARG A 500 9.35 25.51 14.42
CA ARG A 500 8.78 24.97 15.66
C ARG A 500 9.54 23.72 16.16
N PRO A 501 9.57 23.48 17.49
CA PRO A 501 10.00 22.21 18.04
C PRO A 501 9.16 21.06 17.48
N LYS A 502 9.83 20.08 16.88
CA LYS A 502 9.20 19.04 16.06
C LYS A 502 9.86 17.69 16.24
N VAL A 503 9.07 16.63 16.09
CA VAL A 503 9.57 15.27 15.94
C VAL A 503 9.71 14.99 14.44
N VAL A 504 10.85 14.45 14.04
CA VAL A 504 11.24 14.20 12.65
C VAL A 504 11.32 12.69 12.40
N SER A 505 10.82 12.24 11.26
CA SER A 505 10.92 10.87 10.77
C SER A 505 11.55 10.84 9.38
N THR A 506 12.24 9.75 9.05
CA THR A 506 12.57 9.45 7.65
C THR A 506 11.31 9.03 6.88
N LYS A 507 11.31 9.25 5.56
CA LYS A 507 10.24 8.81 4.66
C LYS A 507 10.27 7.29 4.43
N VAL A 508 11.46 6.71 4.38
CA VAL A 508 11.68 5.27 4.20
C VAL A 508 12.59 4.81 5.32
N SER A 509 12.20 3.75 6.02
CA SER A 509 12.92 3.28 7.19
C SER A 509 12.83 1.76 7.32
N ILE A 510 13.89 1.13 7.84
CA ILE A 510 13.87 -0.30 8.19
C ILE A 510 13.27 -0.53 9.57
N ARG A 511 13.37 0.46 10.47
CA ARG A 511 12.82 0.48 11.84
C ARG A 511 12.44 1.90 12.23
N PRO A 512 11.61 2.13 13.27
CA PRO A 512 11.28 3.48 13.71
C PRO A 512 12.52 4.36 13.91
N THR A 513 12.59 5.44 13.14
CA THR A 513 13.69 6.39 13.19
C THR A 513 13.09 7.77 13.44
N PHE A 514 12.87 8.07 14.71
CA PHE A 514 12.35 9.37 15.14
C PHE A 514 13.40 10.17 15.89
N ALA A 515 13.49 11.45 15.56
CA ALA A 515 14.41 12.41 16.16
C ALA A 515 13.66 13.63 16.69
N LEU A 516 14.16 14.22 17.78
CA LEU A 516 13.64 15.52 18.26
C LEU A 516 14.49 16.66 17.71
N ASP A 517 13.83 17.64 17.11
CA ASP A 517 14.43 18.90 16.70
C ASP A 517 13.87 20.06 17.53
N ARG A 518 14.76 20.74 18.26
CA ARG A 518 14.46 21.94 19.05
C ARG A 518 15.05 23.21 18.43
N GLN A 519 15.83 23.09 17.35
CA GLN A 519 16.63 24.17 16.77
C GLN A 519 16.07 24.73 15.45
N GLY A 520 14.95 24.18 14.95
CA GLY A 520 14.29 24.72 13.77
C GLY A 520 15.00 24.36 12.46
N CYS A 521 15.56 23.15 12.36
CA CYS A 521 16.23 22.67 11.15
C CYS A 521 15.24 22.44 10.01
N PHE A 522 15.60 22.88 8.80
CA PHE A 522 14.86 22.64 7.58
C PHE A 522 15.20 21.24 7.04
N LEU A 523 14.21 20.54 6.49
CA LEU A 523 14.35 19.13 6.11
C LEU A 523 14.19 18.94 4.62
N GLY A 524 14.95 18.02 4.04
CA GLY A 524 14.74 17.55 2.67
C GLY A 524 13.47 16.70 2.55
N ASN A 525 12.95 16.56 1.34
CA ASN A 525 11.73 15.78 1.05
C ASN A 525 11.81 14.26 1.31
N THR A 526 12.96 13.78 1.78
CA THR A 526 13.20 12.43 2.29
C THR A 526 12.82 12.26 3.76
N SER A 527 12.29 13.31 4.40
CA SER A 527 11.84 13.31 5.78
C SER A 527 10.43 13.90 5.92
N TYR A 528 9.75 13.47 6.96
CA TYR A 528 8.51 14.03 7.48
C TYR A 528 8.75 14.61 8.88
N PHE A 529 7.90 15.52 9.31
CA PHE A 529 7.95 16.04 10.66
C PHE A 529 6.57 16.41 11.20
N ILE A 530 6.46 16.44 12.52
CA ILE A 530 5.27 16.87 13.21
C ILE A 530 5.66 17.86 14.33
N PRO A 531 5.18 19.11 14.26
CA PRO A 531 5.27 20.04 15.38
C PRO A 531 4.60 19.42 16.62
N ALA A 532 5.36 19.25 17.69
CA ALA A 532 4.89 18.58 18.91
C ALA A 532 5.02 19.46 20.16
N GLY A 533 5.64 20.65 20.04
CA GLY A 533 5.82 21.60 21.15
C GLY A 533 6.37 20.92 22.41
N ASN A 534 5.72 21.17 23.55
CA ASN A 534 6.14 20.62 24.85
C ASN A 534 5.91 19.11 24.98
N THR A 535 5.08 18.50 24.11
CA THR A 535 4.83 17.04 24.14
C THR A 535 5.87 16.24 23.36
N GLY A 536 6.80 16.91 22.68
CA GLY A 536 7.73 16.27 21.73
C GLY A 536 8.62 15.20 22.34
N LEU A 537 9.07 15.36 23.60
CA LEU A 537 9.87 14.33 24.27
C LEU A 537 9.05 13.07 24.57
N TYR A 538 7.85 13.23 25.11
CA TYR A 538 6.97 12.10 25.41
C TYR A 538 6.60 11.35 24.13
N VAL A 539 6.22 12.08 23.08
CA VAL A 539 5.94 11.49 21.76
C VAL A 539 7.17 10.76 21.21
N LEU A 540 8.36 11.36 21.27
CA LEU A 540 9.60 10.71 20.84
C LEU A 540 9.87 9.40 21.60
N ALA A 541 9.65 9.40 22.92
CA ALA A 541 9.84 8.24 23.80
C ALA A 541 8.97 7.07 23.34
N LEU A 542 7.70 7.35 23.05
CA LEU A 542 6.74 6.36 22.55
C LEU A 542 7.13 5.85 21.16
N LEU A 543 7.32 6.76 20.20
CA LEU A 543 7.51 6.42 18.78
C LEU A 543 8.78 5.60 18.51
N ASN A 544 9.80 5.72 19.37
CA ASN A 544 11.04 4.94 19.26
C ASN A 544 11.00 3.62 20.05
N SER A 545 9.87 3.23 20.66
CA SER A 545 9.75 1.98 21.42
C SER A 545 9.48 0.75 20.55
N ASN A 546 9.77 -0.45 21.06
CA ASN A 546 9.48 -1.73 20.39
C ASN A 546 7.98 -1.91 20.10
N LEU A 547 7.10 -1.40 20.97
CA LEU A 547 5.66 -1.44 20.75
C LEU A 547 5.28 -0.68 19.48
N TYR A 548 5.82 0.52 19.31
CA TYR A 548 5.57 1.33 18.12
C TYR A 548 6.31 0.81 16.89
N GLU A 549 7.42 0.09 17.03
CA GLU A 549 8.02 -0.67 15.93
C GLU A 549 7.08 -1.75 15.43
N GLY A 550 6.57 -2.60 16.33
CA GLY A 550 5.61 -3.65 15.97
C GLY A 550 4.31 -3.10 15.39
N TYR A 551 3.86 -1.93 15.85
CA TYR A 551 2.70 -1.22 15.29
C TYR A 551 2.99 -0.65 13.90
N ALA A 552 4.12 0.05 13.73
CA ALA A 552 4.54 0.64 12.47
C ALA A 552 4.64 -0.40 11.35
N ARG A 553 5.22 -1.58 11.62
CA ARG A 553 5.33 -2.67 10.64
C ARG A 553 3.97 -3.21 10.16
N ARG A 554 2.93 -3.10 10.98
CA ARG A 554 1.57 -3.55 10.64
C ARG A 554 0.75 -2.48 9.92
N VAL A 555 1.02 -1.20 10.20
CA VAL A 555 0.28 -0.07 9.63
C VAL A 555 0.88 0.44 8.33
N PHE A 556 2.21 0.52 8.25
CA PHE A 556 2.90 1.05 7.10
C PHE A 556 3.04 0.03 5.97
N VAL A 557 3.22 0.55 4.76
CA VAL A 557 3.44 -0.28 3.57
C VAL A 557 4.89 -0.72 3.52
N GLU A 558 5.09 -2.04 3.59
CA GLU A 558 6.39 -2.70 3.43
C GLU A 558 6.94 -2.52 2.00
N LYS A 559 8.26 -2.54 1.91
CA LYS A 559 9.09 -2.44 0.72
C LYS A 559 10.20 -3.49 0.83
N GLN A 560 10.72 -3.88 -0.33
CA GLN A 560 11.84 -4.82 -0.47
C GLN A 560 12.93 -4.65 0.60
N GLY A 561 13.30 -5.76 1.22
CA GLY A 561 14.39 -5.84 2.21
C GLY A 561 13.99 -5.40 3.62
N GLY A 562 12.71 -5.54 4.00
CA GLY A 562 12.21 -5.19 5.34
C GLY A 562 12.09 -3.69 5.61
N TRP A 563 12.25 -2.87 4.56
CA TRP A 563 12.00 -1.44 4.60
C TRP A 563 10.50 -1.17 4.59
N TYR A 564 10.08 -0.03 5.10
CA TYR A 564 8.72 0.46 4.91
C TYR A 564 8.72 1.95 4.59
N GLU A 565 7.67 2.41 3.94
CA GLU A 565 7.43 3.85 3.76
C GLU A 565 6.54 4.37 4.87
N VAL A 566 6.96 5.46 5.52
CA VAL A 566 6.15 6.17 6.50
C VAL A 566 5.11 7.00 5.74
N GLN A 567 3.84 6.60 5.79
CA GLN A 567 2.75 7.40 5.23
C GLN A 567 2.33 8.50 6.24
N PRO A 568 2.19 9.77 5.83
CA PRO A 568 1.76 10.85 6.72
C PRO A 568 0.46 10.55 7.46
N ASP A 569 -0.60 10.16 6.75
CA ASP A 569 -1.90 9.84 7.36
C ASP A 569 -1.81 8.64 8.31
N GLY A 570 -0.95 7.67 7.99
CA GLY A 570 -0.67 6.53 8.85
C GLY A 570 0.00 6.95 10.15
N LEU A 571 1.00 7.84 10.08
CA LEU A 571 1.70 8.38 11.25
C LEU A 571 0.78 9.27 12.10
N GLU A 572 -0.07 10.08 11.48
CA GLU A 572 -1.08 10.90 12.17
C GLU A 572 -2.06 10.07 13.00
N ALA A 573 -2.30 8.82 12.60
CA ALA A 573 -3.21 7.88 13.25
C ALA A 573 -2.56 7.05 14.37
N PHE A 574 -1.28 7.25 14.69
CA PHE A 574 -0.60 6.51 15.75
C PHE A 574 -1.26 6.79 17.12
N PRO A 575 -1.63 5.77 17.90
CA PRO A 575 -2.42 5.98 19.12
C PRO A 575 -1.55 6.35 20.32
N ILE A 576 -1.61 7.60 20.78
CA ILE A 576 -0.88 8.07 21.96
C ILE A 576 -1.67 7.72 23.24
N PRO A 577 -1.14 6.84 24.12
CA PRO A 577 -1.87 6.35 25.27
C PRO A 577 -2.11 7.46 26.31
N LEU A 578 -3.16 7.29 27.10
CA LEU A 578 -3.37 8.14 28.28
C LEU A 578 -2.29 7.83 29.33
N ALA A 579 -1.71 8.89 29.91
CA ALA A 579 -0.71 8.78 30.95
C ALA A 579 -0.92 9.88 32.00
N THR A 580 -0.57 9.59 33.26
CA THR A 580 -0.49 10.64 34.29
C THR A 580 0.70 11.57 34.02
N ALA A 581 0.75 12.71 34.71
CA ALA A 581 1.89 13.62 34.61
C ALA A 581 3.21 12.94 35.02
N GLU A 582 3.17 12.07 36.03
CA GLU A 582 4.33 11.34 36.52
C GLU A 582 4.80 10.27 35.53
N GLN A 583 3.88 9.51 34.95
CA GLN A 583 4.19 8.52 33.91
C GLN A 583 4.81 9.18 32.67
N ARG A 584 4.24 10.30 32.20
CA ARG A 584 4.82 11.09 31.11
C ARG A 584 6.24 11.51 31.44
N ARG A 585 6.45 12.09 32.64
CA ARG A 585 7.76 12.56 33.09
C ARG A 585 8.79 11.44 33.16
N ALA A 586 8.41 10.25 33.59
CA ALA A 586 9.30 9.09 33.62
C ALA A 586 9.79 8.72 32.21
N CYS A 587 8.89 8.63 31.23
CA CYS A 587 9.24 8.38 29.83
C CYS A 587 10.12 9.49 29.24
N GLU A 588 9.79 10.76 29.52
CA GLU A 588 10.55 11.92 29.03
C GLU A 588 11.99 11.93 29.56
N ARG A 589 12.21 11.61 30.83
CA ARG A 589 13.55 11.57 31.43
C ARG A 589 14.42 10.46 30.83
N LEU A 590 13.85 9.28 30.58
CA LEU A 590 14.56 8.21 29.88
C LEU A 590 14.87 8.60 28.42
N ALA A 591 13.92 9.24 27.73
CA ALA A 591 14.17 9.73 26.37
C ALA A 591 15.27 10.81 26.33
N GLU A 592 15.33 11.73 27.30
CA GLU A 592 16.43 12.69 27.42
C GLU A 592 17.77 11.99 27.67
N ALA A 593 17.81 10.98 28.54
CA ALA A 593 19.01 10.17 28.75
C ALA A 593 19.45 9.48 27.47
N LEU A 594 18.52 8.89 26.71
CA LEU A 594 18.82 8.24 25.43
C LEU A 594 19.31 9.25 24.38
N ILE A 595 18.65 10.40 24.22
CA ILE A 595 19.12 11.48 23.33
C ILE A 595 20.58 11.85 23.68
N TRP A 596 20.86 12.05 24.97
CA TRP A 596 22.20 12.43 25.42
C TRP A 596 23.23 11.32 25.17
N LEU A 597 22.93 10.08 25.54
CA LEU A 597 23.81 8.92 25.34
C LEU A 597 24.12 8.66 23.85
N HIS A 598 23.18 8.94 22.96
CA HIS A 598 23.38 8.85 21.51
C HIS A 598 24.16 10.05 20.92
N SER A 599 24.61 11.01 21.72
CA SER A 599 25.40 12.18 21.27
C SER A 599 26.78 11.77 20.69
N PRO A 600 27.31 12.49 19.68
CA PRO A 600 28.56 12.09 19.04
C PRO A 600 29.76 12.27 19.97
N SER A 601 29.65 13.19 20.94
CA SER A 601 30.64 13.48 21.96
C SER A 601 30.93 12.30 22.91
N LEU A 602 30.12 11.26 22.88
CA LEU A 602 30.25 10.06 23.71
C LEU A 602 30.64 8.81 22.89
N ARG A 603 31.02 8.95 21.61
CA ARG A 603 31.42 7.79 20.80
C ARG A 603 32.65 7.12 21.41
N GLU A 604 32.58 5.79 21.59
CA GLU A 604 33.70 4.96 21.99
C GLU A 604 34.86 5.17 21.01
N ASP A 605 36.03 5.52 21.54
CA ASP A 605 37.28 5.43 20.80
C ASP A 605 37.41 3.98 20.31
N ARG A 606 37.28 3.75 19.00
CA ARG A 606 37.57 2.46 18.36
C ARG A 606 39.09 2.24 18.28
N SER A 607 39.79 2.42 19.40
CA SER A 607 41.21 2.10 19.55
C SER A 607 41.41 1.06 20.64
N TYR A 608 40.75 -0.09 20.50
CA TYR A 608 41.25 -1.31 21.15
C TYR A 608 42.32 -1.93 20.25
N GLY A 609 43.52 -1.37 20.38
CA GLY A 609 44.75 -1.90 19.82
C GLY A 609 45.89 -1.68 20.81
N GLY A 610 46.10 -2.67 21.68
CA GLY A 610 47.37 -2.93 22.39
C GLY A 610 47.89 -1.88 23.38
N ALA A 611 47.77 -2.15 24.68
CA ALA A 611 48.86 -1.97 25.66
C ALA A 611 48.41 -2.47 27.04
N SER A 612 48.75 -3.72 27.35
CA SER A 612 48.78 -4.23 28.72
C SER A 612 50.08 -3.79 29.40
N GLY A 613 50.01 -2.76 30.26
CA GLY A 613 51.09 -2.37 31.18
C GLY A 613 50.66 -2.59 32.63
N PRO A 614 51.49 -3.21 33.49
CA PRO A 614 51.13 -3.45 34.89
C PRO A 614 51.43 -2.20 35.72
N GLY A 615 50.40 -1.51 36.23
CA GLY A 615 50.62 -0.40 37.17
C GLY A 615 49.55 0.68 37.30
N ALA A 616 48.41 0.60 36.61
CA ALA A 616 47.34 1.60 36.77
C ALA A 616 46.27 1.12 37.76
N ALA A 617 46.04 1.92 38.80
CA ALA A 617 44.95 1.74 39.76
C ALA A 617 43.60 1.49 39.05
N ARG A 618 42.81 0.53 39.57
CA ARG A 618 41.46 0.23 39.08
C ARG A 618 40.60 1.51 39.07
N LYS A 619 40.36 2.07 37.87
CA LYS A 619 39.29 3.04 37.64
C LYS A 619 37.93 2.36 37.91
N PRO A 620 36.92 3.11 38.40
CA PRO A 620 35.59 2.56 38.69
C PRO A 620 35.00 1.89 37.43
N SER A 621 34.26 0.81 37.64
CA SER A 621 33.72 -0.05 36.58
C SER A 621 32.89 0.76 35.58
N ASN A 622 33.48 1.10 34.43
CA ASN A 622 32.73 1.62 33.30
C ASN A 622 31.89 0.47 32.75
N ALA A 623 30.59 0.45 33.08
CA ALA A 623 29.64 -0.32 32.29
C ALA A 623 29.80 0.09 30.82
N PRO A 624 29.89 -0.86 29.86
CA PRO A 624 30.03 -0.52 28.46
C PRO A 624 28.89 0.42 28.06
N LEU A 625 29.21 1.56 27.42
CA LEU A 625 28.22 2.58 27.06
C LEU A 625 27.08 1.97 26.22
N GLY A 626 27.40 0.99 25.38
CA GLY A 626 26.42 0.20 24.63
C GLY A 626 25.42 -0.57 25.52
N LEU A 627 25.87 -1.17 26.62
CA LEU A 627 25.00 -1.89 27.55
C LEU A 627 24.02 -0.94 28.25
N MET A 628 24.51 0.22 28.71
CA MET A 628 23.67 1.23 29.36
C MET A 628 22.59 1.77 28.40
N LYS A 629 22.95 2.04 27.14
CA LYS A 629 21.99 2.43 26.09
C LYS A 629 20.90 1.39 25.91
N SER A 630 21.30 0.14 25.68
CA SER A 630 20.37 -0.98 25.46
C SER A 630 19.43 -1.17 26.65
N TYR A 631 19.96 -1.10 27.87
CA TYR A 631 19.15 -1.26 29.08
C TYR A 631 18.16 -0.12 29.30
N PHE A 632 18.54 1.14 29.06
CA PHE A 632 17.58 2.26 29.14
C PHE A 632 16.52 2.20 28.04
N GLU A 633 16.85 1.70 26.85
CA GLU A 633 15.85 1.42 25.82
C GLU A 633 14.88 0.31 26.25
N GLN A 634 15.41 -0.80 26.81
CA GLN A 634 14.58 -1.89 27.34
C GLN A 634 13.65 -1.39 28.46
N TRP A 635 14.18 -0.56 29.36
CA TRP A 635 13.39 0.06 30.42
C TRP A 635 12.28 0.93 29.86
N LEU A 636 12.59 1.84 28.92
CA LEU A 636 11.58 2.67 28.28
C LEU A 636 10.53 1.83 27.56
N ASN A 637 10.93 0.78 26.84
CA ASN A 637 10.01 -0.15 26.18
C ASN A 637 9.02 -0.75 27.18
N GLY A 638 9.50 -1.20 28.34
CA GLY A 638 8.65 -1.73 29.40
C GLY A 638 7.63 -0.72 29.90
N LEU A 639 8.02 0.55 30.12
CA LEU A 639 7.08 1.62 30.48
C LEU A 639 6.01 1.82 29.41
N VAL A 640 6.39 1.78 28.13
CA VAL A 640 5.42 1.91 27.04
C VAL A 640 4.43 0.73 27.02
N PHE A 641 4.90 -0.50 27.24
CA PHE A 641 4.00 -1.65 27.35
C PHE A 641 3.03 -1.52 28.53
N GLU A 642 3.48 -1.02 29.69
CA GLU A 642 2.62 -0.80 30.86
C GLU A 642 1.55 0.25 30.60
N LEU A 643 1.81 1.28 29.78
CA LEU A 643 0.79 2.26 29.39
C LEU A 643 -0.36 1.64 28.59
N PHE A 644 -0.08 0.64 27.74
CA PHE A 644 -1.10 0.01 26.90
C PHE A 644 -1.76 -1.22 27.52
N PHE A 645 -1.02 -1.97 28.33
CA PHE A 645 -1.44 -3.25 28.89
C PHE A 645 -1.28 -3.32 30.42
N PRO A 646 -1.76 -2.32 31.18
CA PRO A 646 -1.54 -2.29 32.63
C PRO A 646 -2.15 -3.51 33.32
N GLY A 647 -3.32 -3.98 32.86
CA GLY A 647 -3.97 -5.17 33.43
C GLY A 647 -3.13 -6.44 33.31
N GLU A 648 -2.60 -6.72 32.12
CA GLU A 648 -1.75 -7.90 31.89
C GLU A 648 -0.42 -7.83 32.63
N LEU A 649 0.22 -6.66 32.65
CA LEU A 649 1.49 -6.47 33.36
C LEU A 649 1.29 -6.58 34.87
N HIS A 650 0.28 -5.90 35.43
CA HIS A 650 0.02 -5.89 36.88
C HIS A 650 -0.45 -7.24 37.40
N ALA A 651 -1.18 -8.03 36.59
CA ALA A 651 -1.54 -9.42 36.92
C ALA A 651 -0.31 -10.30 37.13
N ARG A 652 0.81 -10.00 36.45
CA ARG A 652 2.11 -10.65 36.66
C ARG A 652 3.04 -9.90 37.61
N LYS A 653 2.51 -8.91 38.35
CA LYS A 653 3.25 -8.06 39.28
C LYS A 653 4.36 -7.23 38.61
N LEU A 654 4.27 -7.00 37.29
CA LEU A 654 5.17 -6.12 36.55
C LEU A 654 4.66 -4.68 36.69
N LYS A 655 5.19 -3.94 37.67
CA LYS A 655 4.82 -2.53 37.93
C LYS A 655 6.02 -1.63 37.69
N LEU A 656 6.35 -1.42 36.42
CA LEU A 656 7.58 -0.76 36.00
C LEU A 656 7.55 0.73 36.34
N PHE A 657 6.40 1.41 36.24
CA PHE A 657 6.27 2.81 36.67
C PHE A 657 6.50 2.99 38.18
N ASP A 658 6.04 2.06 39.02
CA ASP A 658 6.25 2.13 40.47
C ASP A 658 7.75 2.05 40.81
N GLU A 659 8.49 1.11 40.22
CA GLU A 659 9.94 1.03 40.42
C GLU A 659 10.68 2.20 39.77
N THR A 660 10.18 2.73 38.65
CA THR A 660 10.77 3.90 38.02
C THR A 660 10.62 5.14 38.88
N ALA A 661 9.49 5.29 39.56
CA ALA A 661 9.30 6.37 40.52
C ALA A 661 10.28 6.25 41.70
N ARG A 662 10.58 5.02 42.17
CA ARG A 662 11.58 4.78 43.23
C ARG A 662 13.00 5.09 42.79
N LEU A 663 13.40 4.64 41.60
CA LEU A 663 14.72 4.89 41.02
C LEU A 663 14.91 6.36 40.63
N ASN A 664 13.82 7.06 40.34
CA ASN A 664 13.75 8.50 40.05
C ASN A 664 14.84 8.95 39.06
N PRO A 665 14.76 8.55 37.76
CA PRO A 665 15.72 8.94 36.74
C PRO A 665 16.01 10.46 36.79
N PRO A 666 17.25 10.92 36.56
CA PRO A 666 17.59 12.32 36.72
C PRO A 666 16.96 13.19 35.62
N ASP A 667 16.68 14.44 35.95
CA ASP A 667 16.39 15.50 34.98
C ASP A 667 17.73 16.01 34.43
N LEU A 668 18.10 15.57 33.22
CA LEU A 668 19.37 15.95 32.60
C LEU A 668 19.35 17.37 32.05
N ALA A 669 18.17 17.91 31.70
CA ALA A 669 18.03 19.29 31.28
C ALA A 669 18.33 20.27 32.44
N ALA A 670 18.07 19.87 33.68
CA ALA A 670 18.41 20.63 34.88
C ALA A 670 19.93 20.64 35.19
N VAL A 671 20.71 19.74 34.59
CA VAL A 671 22.18 19.74 34.68
C VAL A 671 22.71 20.71 33.61
N ALA A 672 22.97 21.95 34.03
CA ALA A 672 23.23 23.10 33.16
C ALA A 672 24.31 22.86 32.09
N GLU A 673 23.96 23.17 30.83
CA GLU A 673 24.92 23.32 29.71
C GLU A 673 24.67 24.62 28.91
N LYS A 674 23.69 25.45 29.30
CA LYS A 674 23.27 26.60 28.48
C LYS A 674 24.38 27.66 28.39
N HIS A 675 24.84 27.88 27.15
CA HIS A 675 25.78 28.92 26.72
C HIS A 675 27.26 28.72 27.05
N LEU A 676 27.72 27.47 27.23
CA LEU A 676 29.16 27.18 27.38
C LEU A 676 29.86 26.99 26.02
N PRO A 677 30.95 27.73 25.72
CA PRO A 677 31.76 27.55 24.50
C PRO A 677 32.25 26.10 24.33
N ALA A 678 32.56 25.71 23.09
CA ALA A 678 32.88 24.33 22.69
C ALA A 678 34.14 23.71 23.35
N ALA A 679 34.91 24.47 24.14
CA ALA A 679 36.19 24.04 24.69
C ALA A 679 36.45 24.58 26.11
N THR A 680 35.43 24.63 26.99
CA THR A 680 35.59 25.07 28.39
C THR A 680 35.65 23.90 29.36
N GLU A 681 36.49 23.99 30.41
CA GLU A 681 36.59 23.00 31.49
C GLU A 681 35.22 22.75 32.16
N GLU A 682 34.41 23.80 32.31
CA GLU A 682 33.06 23.75 32.87
C GLU A 682 32.10 22.87 32.04
N ARG A 683 32.22 22.87 30.70
CA ARG A 683 31.42 22.00 29.82
C ARG A 683 31.85 20.54 29.94
N SER A 684 33.14 20.29 30.04
CA SER A 684 33.68 18.94 30.30
C SER A 684 33.22 18.42 31.67
N ALA A 685 33.21 19.28 32.69
CA ALA A 685 32.70 18.95 34.02
C ALA A 685 31.19 18.65 34.01
N ALA A 686 30.39 19.43 33.29
CA ALA A 686 28.95 19.19 33.13
C ALA A 686 28.65 17.84 32.42
N GLN A 687 29.40 17.52 31.37
CA GLN A 687 29.29 16.23 30.67
C GLN A 687 29.68 15.05 31.56
N ALA A 688 30.76 15.19 32.34
CA ALA A 688 31.18 14.19 33.31
C ALA A 688 30.12 13.99 34.41
N GLY A 689 29.50 15.08 34.90
CA GLY A 689 28.43 15.04 35.88
C GLY A 689 27.16 14.34 35.36
N LYS A 690 26.77 14.58 34.11
CA LYS A 690 25.66 13.86 33.47
C LYS A 690 25.97 12.36 33.34
N LEU A 691 27.17 12.02 32.88
CA LEU A 691 27.59 10.62 32.74
C LEU A 691 27.55 9.89 34.09
N ALA A 692 28.12 10.49 35.13
CA ALA A 692 28.19 9.90 36.46
C ALA A 692 26.78 9.59 37.03
N ARG A 693 25.84 10.53 36.90
CA ARG A 693 24.45 10.32 37.33
C ARG A 693 23.76 9.18 36.57
N LEU A 694 24.00 9.06 35.27
CA LEU A 694 23.45 7.96 34.48
C LEU A 694 24.10 6.62 34.81
N GLN A 695 25.41 6.60 35.07
CA GLN A 695 26.13 5.39 35.50
C GLN A 695 25.68 4.91 36.88
N GLU A 696 25.42 5.84 37.81
CA GLU A 696 24.86 5.54 39.13
C GLU A 696 23.46 4.94 38.99
N LEU A 697 22.56 5.61 38.24
CA LEU A 697 21.22 5.10 37.95
C LEU A 697 21.28 3.72 37.31
N PHE A 698 22.14 3.53 36.30
CA PHE A 698 22.31 2.25 35.63
C PHE A 698 22.78 1.17 36.60
N THR A 699 23.76 1.45 37.46
CA THR A 699 24.27 0.50 38.45
C THR A 699 23.16 0.04 39.39
N GLN A 700 22.34 0.97 39.89
CA GLN A 700 21.21 0.66 40.78
C GLN A 700 20.12 -0.14 40.05
N ALA A 701 19.78 0.25 38.83
CA ALA A 701 18.71 -0.36 38.05
C ALA A 701 19.09 -1.73 37.49
N HIS A 702 20.35 -1.94 37.11
CA HIS A 702 20.86 -3.15 36.47
C HIS A 702 21.46 -4.17 37.46
N ASP A 703 21.48 -3.88 38.76
CA ASP A 703 21.87 -4.85 39.79
C ASP A 703 21.08 -6.16 39.66
N SER A 704 21.71 -7.30 39.94
CA SER A 704 21.05 -8.62 39.81
C SER A 704 19.83 -8.78 40.71
N ASN A 705 19.76 -8.04 41.82
CA ASN A 705 18.65 -8.06 42.75
C ASN A 705 17.67 -6.90 42.52
N ALA A 706 17.91 -6.04 41.52
CA ALA A 706 17.04 -4.91 41.23
C ALA A 706 15.66 -5.41 40.73
N PRO A 707 14.54 -5.01 41.36
CA PRO A 707 13.21 -5.43 40.94
C PRO A 707 12.91 -5.06 39.48
N LEU A 708 13.36 -3.88 39.04
CA LEU A 708 13.18 -3.43 37.66
C LEU A 708 13.83 -4.40 36.66
N ARG A 709 15.07 -4.85 36.91
CA ARG A 709 15.76 -5.79 36.03
C ARG A 709 15.00 -7.12 35.92
N ALA A 710 14.50 -7.64 37.04
CA ALA A 710 13.68 -8.86 37.03
C ALA A 710 12.39 -8.66 36.20
N MET A 711 11.69 -7.54 36.39
CA MET A 711 10.47 -7.26 35.62
C MET A 711 10.73 -7.11 34.12
N LEU A 712 11.83 -6.45 33.73
CA LEU A 712 12.21 -6.31 32.32
C LEU A 712 12.64 -7.64 31.70
N PHE A 713 13.21 -8.56 32.48
CA PHE A 713 13.51 -9.92 32.06
C PHE A 713 12.24 -10.77 31.87
N ASP A 714 11.24 -10.59 32.72
CA ASP A 714 9.97 -11.31 32.66
C ASP A 714 8.99 -10.75 31.62
N LEU A 715 9.18 -9.49 31.17
CA LEU A 715 8.29 -8.81 30.23
C LEU A 715 8.01 -9.61 28.94
N PRO A 716 9.00 -10.23 28.26
CA PRO A 716 8.77 -11.05 27.07
C PRO A 716 7.98 -12.34 27.32
N SER A 717 7.70 -12.71 28.58
CA SER A 717 6.84 -13.85 28.91
C SER A 717 5.35 -13.57 28.69
N LEU A 718 4.96 -12.31 28.50
CA LEU A 718 3.60 -11.89 28.20
C LEU A 718 3.28 -12.10 26.73
N GLU A 719 2.12 -12.71 26.45
CA GLU A 719 1.68 -13.01 25.09
C GLU A 719 1.59 -11.74 24.21
N VAL A 720 1.02 -10.65 24.74
CA VAL A 720 0.90 -9.36 24.04
C VAL A 720 2.26 -8.78 23.66
N VAL A 721 3.29 -8.99 24.48
CA VAL A 721 4.66 -8.53 24.19
C VAL A 721 5.26 -9.36 23.07
N ARG A 722 5.16 -10.70 23.16
CA ARG A 722 5.67 -11.61 22.11
C ARG A 722 5.04 -11.35 20.76
N ILE A 723 3.71 -11.23 20.69
CA ILE A 723 3.01 -10.95 19.43
C ILE A 723 3.53 -9.65 18.78
N ILE A 724 3.75 -8.62 19.59
CA ILE A 724 4.26 -7.32 19.11
C ILE A 724 5.70 -7.47 18.59
N GLU A 725 6.58 -8.10 19.38
CA GLU A 725 8.01 -8.19 19.11
C GLU A 725 8.40 -9.24 18.06
N GLU A 726 7.61 -10.30 17.85
CA GLU A 726 7.85 -11.33 16.83
C GLU A 726 7.97 -10.72 15.41
N VAL A 727 7.20 -9.68 15.12
CA VAL A 727 7.25 -8.97 13.83
C VAL A 727 8.51 -8.10 13.72
N SER A 728 9.05 -7.62 14.85
CA SER A 728 10.31 -6.88 14.89
C SER A 728 11.52 -7.80 14.72
N ALA A 729 11.49 -9.01 15.30
CA ALA A 729 12.59 -9.96 15.25
C ALA A 729 12.91 -10.44 13.82
N LYS A 730 11.89 -10.70 12.98
CA LYS A 730 12.05 -11.12 11.57
C LYS A 730 12.88 -10.15 10.70
N SER A 731 13.06 -8.90 11.15
CA SER A 731 13.81 -7.87 10.42
C SER A 731 15.27 -7.71 10.85
N GLN A 732 15.66 -8.22 12.03
CA GLN A 732 17.02 -8.11 12.54
C GLN A 732 17.98 -9.16 11.98
N ASP A 733 17.43 -10.27 11.48
CA ASP A 733 18.19 -11.37 10.83
C ASP A 733 18.42 -11.15 9.32
N MET A 734 18.03 -9.98 8.79
CA MET A 734 18.24 -9.63 7.38
C MET A 734 19.54 -8.82 7.24
N PRO A 735 20.46 -9.23 6.33
CA PRO A 735 21.82 -8.72 6.24
C PRO A 735 21.97 -7.23 5.89
#